data_AF-A0A2V7WVR5-F1
#
_entry.id   AF-A0A2V7WVR5-F1
#
_cell.length_a   1.000
_cell.length_b   1.000
_cell.length_c   1.000
_cell.angle_alpha   90.00
_cell.angle_beta   90.00
_cell.angle_gamma   90.00
#
_symmetry.space_group_name_H-M   'P 1'
#
loop_
_entity.id
_entity.type
_entity.pdbx_description
1 polymer ?
#
loop_
_entity_poly.entity_id
_entity_poly.type
_entity_poly.pdbx_seq_one_letter_code
_entity_poly.pdbx_strand_id
1 'polypeptide(L)'
;MEVSTVKSIPSAVLLLFAATVSAEEWSVSSPDGRISITLARQADGRLSWRAARAKAAVVEDSPLGIRRADQSFTTGLALLRASESTPIDERYETPHGKRRLHHVRANERTVSLSNAAGARLDVVLRAHDDGVALRYRFPETDAAPRTVVEELTSFHMPGGTTAWLLPHHMPSRYKPAYEDLFQEVAVGAAAPEPAGWSFPGLFKTPAGSWLLVTEAALDESYCGARFAAEAPGGVYRVRFPDPGEGRGVGEVNPTSTLPWTMPWRVVVIGDAAARIAESDLVNDLSPPSRIKDTSWIKPGRASWSWWSESDSPKHAEALNRFVDLAADMGWEYSLVDANWNLMETGKIEDVVAHAREKGVGLLFWYNSGGPHNDVAEAPRDRMHVGDVRRAEFAKLRDWGVRGVKVDFWHSDKQDRIRQYRDVLRDAADFHLLVNFHGCTLPRGWSREFPNLIGMEAVSGAEQYKFNEAYPGRAAWHNTVLPFTRNVPGPMDYTPVTFTDHKYPHRTTNAHELALSVVFETAVQHFADSVQAYRTLPDAPRTFLRKVPAAWDETRVLSGEPGRSVAVARRAGRVWYVGGLNGQESAQTTRVKLSFLDDPGPWWVTTIRDGATGREFDSSTRKATSRDEIEIAMGARGGFVLRITPD
;
A
#
# COMPACT_ATOMS: atom_id res chain seq x y z
N MET A 1 -29.37 56.19 74.57
CA MET A 1 -28.27 55.62 73.76
C MET A 1 -27.71 54.46 74.55
N GLU A 2 -27.99 53.23 74.13
CA GLU A 2 -27.16 52.07 74.47
C GLU A 2 -27.54 50.96 73.47
N VAL A 3 -26.55 50.55 72.69
CA VAL A 3 -26.69 49.65 71.54
C VAL A 3 -26.37 48.22 71.99
N SER A 4 -27.35 47.32 71.83
CA SER A 4 -27.17 45.88 72.03
C SER A 4 -26.39 45.29 70.85
N THR A 5 -25.27 44.64 71.13
CA THR A 5 -24.43 43.92 70.15
C THR A 5 -24.82 42.44 70.10
N VAL A 6 -25.35 42.00 68.95
CA VAL A 6 -25.55 40.58 68.62
C VAL A 6 -24.25 40.01 68.06
N LYS A 7 -23.71 38.97 68.70
CA LYS A 7 -22.55 38.21 68.19
C LYS A 7 -23.01 37.21 67.14
N SER A 8 -22.52 37.35 65.91
CA SER A 8 -22.63 36.37 64.84
C SER A 8 -21.54 35.29 64.96
N ILE A 9 -21.92 34.02 64.78
CA ILE A 9 -21.04 32.86 64.69
C ILE A 9 -20.67 32.67 63.22
N PRO A 10 -19.39 32.46 62.83
CA PRO A 10 -19.06 32.20 61.44
C PRO A 10 -19.32 30.74 61.08
N SER A 11 -20.15 30.52 60.06
CA SER A 11 -20.32 29.22 59.40
C SER A 11 -19.03 28.86 58.64
N ALA A 12 -18.39 27.76 59.03
CA ALA A 12 -17.27 27.19 58.30
C ALA A 12 -17.77 26.57 56.98
N VAL A 13 -17.37 27.16 55.85
CA VAL A 13 -17.59 26.60 54.51
C VAL A 13 -16.60 25.46 54.29
N LEU A 14 -17.11 24.24 54.25
CA LEU A 14 -16.35 23.04 53.91
C LEU A 14 -16.14 23.00 52.38
N LEU A 15 -14.97 23.45 51.92
CA LEU A 15 -14.55 23.28 50.53
C LEU A 15 -14.23 21.80 50.27
N LEU A 16 -15.18 21.07 49.67
CA LEU A 16 -14.90 19.78 49.04
C LEU A 16 -13.98 20.02 47.84
N PHE A 17 -12.70 19.72 47.98
CA PHE A 17 -11.81 19.48 46.84
C PHE A 17 -12.29 18.20 46.15
N ALA A 18 -13.01 18.34 45.04
CA ALA A 18 -13.18 17.26 44.10
C ALA A 18 -11.79 16.97 43.50
N ALA A 19 -11.13 15.92 43.98
CA ALA A 19 -9.92 15.40 43.36
C ALA A 19 -10.29 14.93 41.95
N THR A 20 -9.93 15.73 40.94
CA THR A 20 -9.96 15.28 39.56
C THR A 20 -8.93 14.17 39.43
N VAL A 21 -9.39 12.93 39.40
CA VAL A 21 -8.53 11.77 39.11
C VAL A 21 -8.04 11.93 37.68
N SER A 22 -6.84 12.46 37.52
CA SER A 22 -6.19 12.62 36.22
C SER A 22 -5.76 11.25 35.69
N ALA A 23 -5.94 11.01 34.39
CA ALA A 23 -5.33 9.87 33.72
C ALA A 23 -3.80 9.98 33.79
N GLU A 24 -3.11 8.84 33.85
CA GLU A 24 -1.66 8.76 33.68
C GLU A 24 -1.34 8.77 32.18
N GLU A 25 -0.38 9.60 31.74
CA GLU A 25 -0.11 9.79 30.32
C GLU A 25 1.38 9.69 29.97
N TRP A 26 1.65 9.12 28.80
CA TRP A 26 2.99 8.94 28.24
C TRP A 26 3.00 9.37 26.78
N SER A 27 3.63 10.50 26.50
CA SER A 27 3.75 11.03 25.14
C SER A 27 5.11 10.76 24.51
N VAL A 28 5.13 10.75 23.18
CA VAL A 28 6.31 10.79 22.30
C VAL A 28 6.05 11.82 21.21
N SER A 29 7.00 12.72 20.98
CA SER A 29 6.95 13.68 19.88
C SER A 29 7.88 13.27 18.75
N SER A 30 7.54 13.61 17.51
CA SER A 30 8.42 13.49 16.36
C SER A 30 9.71 14.29 16.56
N PRO A 31 10.81 13.95 15.85
CA PRO A 31 12.05 14.74 15.87
C PRO A 31 11.85 16.24 15.63
N ASP A 32 10.94 16.62 14.73
CA ASP A 32 10.60 18.04 14.46
C ASP A 32 9.60 18.67 15.46
N GLY A 33 9.07 17.87 16.40
CA GLY A 33 8.11 18.29 17.43
C GLY A 33 6.70 18.59 16.94
N ARG A 34 6.38 18.37 15.65
CA ARG A 34 5.06 18.71 15.09
C ARG A 34 4.03 17.62 15.29
N ILE A 35 4.44 16.36 15.32
CA ILE A 35 3.56 15.21 15.49
C ILE A 35 3.81 14.61 16.87
N SER A 36 2.77 14.13 17.53
CA SER A 36 2.91 13.39 18.79
C SER A 36 1.89 12.27 18.90
N ILE A 37 2.28 11.22 19.62
CA ILE A 37 1.42 10.14 20.07
C ILE A 37 1.41 10.14 21.60
N THR A 38 0.25 9.93 22.20
CA THR A 38 0.09 9.85 23.66
C THR A 38 -0.71 8.60 24.02
N LEU A 39 -0.17 7.79 24.94
CA LEU A 39 -0.89 6.71 25.62
C LEU A 39 -1.42 7.24 26.94
N ALA A 40 -2.70 7.02 27.22
CA ALA A 40 -3.33 7.33 28.49
C ALA A 40 -3.84 6.06 29.18
N ARG A 41 -3.66 5.99 30.49
CA ARG A 41 -4.21 4.96 31.37
C ARG A 41 -5.23 5.60 32.32
N GLN A 42 -6.45 5.12 32.24
CA GLN A 42 -7.57 5.54 33.08
C GLN A 42 -7.43 4.94 34.50
N ALA A 43 -8.17 5.50 35.46
CA ALA A 43 -8.12 5.08 36.87
C ALA A 43 -8.43 3.58 37.08
N ASP A 44 -9.29 3.01 36.24
CA ASP A 44 -9.63 1.59 36.25
C ASP A 44 -8.73 0.72 35.36
N GLY A 45 -7.61 1.27 34.90
CA GLY A 45 -6.59 0.56 34.13
C GLY A 45 -6.96 0.31 32.66
N ARG A 46 -8.03 0.91 32.12
CA ARG A 46 -8.25 0.96 30.67
C ARG A 46 -7.20 1.82 29.99
N LEU A 47 -6.81 1.44 28.78
CA LEU A 47 -5.91 2.22 27.95
C LEU A 47 -6.67 2.93 26.84
N SER A 48 -6.25 4.15 26.54
CA SER A 48 -6.59 4.86 25.31
C SER A 48 -5.35 5.50 24.71
N TRP A 49 -5.41 5.86 23.43
CA TRP A 49 -4.35 6.62 22.77
C TRP A 49 -4.92 7.74 21.92
N ARG A 50 -4.09 8.72 21.63
CA ARG A 50 -4.42 9.84 20.73
C ARG A 50 -3.18 10.29 19.98
N ALA A 51 -3.41 10.99 18.86
CA ALA A 51 -2.36 11.62 18.08
C ALA A 51 -2.71 13.07 17.76
N ALA A 52 -1.69 13.92 17.75
CA ALA A 52 -1.85 15.34 17.45
C ALA A 52 -0.80 15.81 16.45
N ARG A 53 -1.21 16.77 15.60
CA ARG A 53 -0.32 17.53 14.71
C ARG A 53 -0.45 19.01 15.02
N ALA A 54 0.68 19.67 15.27
CA ALA A 54 0.73 21.09 15.66
C ALA A 54 -0.26 21.41 16.81
N LYS A 55 -0.36 20.49 17.78
CA LYS A 55 -1.28 20.52 18.94
C LYS A 55 -2.77 20.29 18.64
N ALA A 56 -3.19 20.21 17.37
CA ALA A 56 -4.54 19.82 17.01
C ALA A 56 -4.67 18.29 17.02
N ALA A 57 -5.72 17.75 17.63
CA ALA A 57 -6.02 16.32 17.59
C ALA A 57 -6.31 15.89 16.14
N VAL A 58 -5.64 14.83 15.70
CA VAL A 58 -5.89 14.19 14.40
C VAL A 58 -6.43 12.77 14.60
N VAL A 59 -6.11 12.14 15.73
CA VAL A 59 -6.81 10.98 16.28
C VAL A 59 -7.19 11.33 17.71
N GLU A 60 -8.48 11.28 18.02
CA GLU A 60 -9.02 11.53 19.36
C GLU A 60 -8.79 10.32 20.29
N ASP A 61 -9.15 10.46 21.57
CA ASP A 61 -8.98 9.37 22.53
C ASP A 61 -9.65 8.08 22.06
N SER A 62 -8.82 7.09 21.78
CA SER A 62 -9.17 5.86 21.09
C SER A 62 -8.83 4.65 21.98
N PRO A 63 -9.79 3.76 22.28
CA PRO A 63 -9.53 2.54 23.04
C PRO A 63 -8.35 1.68 22.53
N LEU A 64 -7.64 1.09 23.48
CA LEU A 64 -6.64 0.04 23.26
C LEU A 64 -6.93 -1.16 24.18
N GLY A 65 -6.50 -2.35 23.74
CA GLY A 65 -6.54 -3.55 24.57
C GLY A 65 -6.46 -4.82 23.75
N ILE A 66 -5.96 -5.88 24.37
CA ILE A 66 -5.91 -7.21 23.77
C ILE A 66 -6.59 -8.20 24.71
N ARG A 67 -7.43 -9.07 24.16
CA ARG A 67 -7.94 -10.25 24.85
C ARG A 67 -7.31 -11.49 24.24
N ARG A 68 -6.58 -12.24 25.06
CA ARG A 68 -6.13 -13.59 24.73
C ARG A 68 -7.10 -14.61 25.31
N ALA A 69 -7.09 -15.82 24.77
CA ALA A 69 -7.93 -16.91 25.25
C ALA A 69 -7.66 -17.25 26.74
N ASP A 70 -6.42 -17.06 27.19
CA ASP A 70 -5.97 -17.35 28.55
C ASP A 70 -6.06 -16.15 29.50
N GLN A 71 -5.95 -14.93 28.98
CA GLN A 71 -5.80 -13.71 29.78
C GLN A 71 -6.37 -12.47 29.08
N SER A 72 -6.82 -11.50 29.88
CA SER A 72 -7.30 -10.20 29.38
C SER A 72 -6.35 -9.06 29.72
N PHE A 73 -6.20 -8.13 28.78
CA PHE A 73 -5.42 -6.89 28.91
C PHE A 73 -6.26 -5.69 28.46
N THR A 74 -7.53 -5.67 28.83
CA THR A 74 -8.50 -4.63 28.43
C THR A 74 -8.85 -3.64 29.55
N THR A 75 -8.76 -4.07 30.81
CA THR A 75 -9.04 -3.27 32.01
C THR A 75 -8.11 -3.71 33.14
N GLY A 76 -8.06 -2.94 34.24
CA GLY A 76 -7.31 -3.31 35.43
C GLY A 76 -5.80 -3.42 35.22
N LEU A 77 -5.27 -2.84 34.13
CA LEU A 77 -3.84 -2.83 33.89
C LEU A 77 -3.17 -1.92 34.91
N ALA A 78 -2.04 -2.33 35.45
CA ALA A 78 -1.19 -1.54 36.34
C ALA A 78 0.12 -1.21 35.63
N LEU A 79 0.62 0.01 35.82
CA LEU A 79 1.93 0.41 35.32
C LEU A 79 3.03 -0.38 36.05
N LEU A 80 3.92 -1.01 35.29
CA LEU A 80 5.17 -1.57 35.82
C LEU A 80 6.31 -0.57 35.66
N ARG A 81 6.46 -0.03 34.44
CA ARG A 81 7.47 0.99 34.10
C ARG A 81 7.09 1.70 32.81
N ALA A 82 7.58 2.91 32.64
CA ALA A 82 7.63 3.58 31.35
C ALA A 82 9.09 3.93 31.05
N SER A 83 9.59 3.56 29.88
CA SER A 83 10.93 3.96 29.47
C SER A 83 10.99 5.46 29.21
N GLU A 84 12.21 6.00 29.20
CA GLU A 84 12.49 7.26 28.53
C GLU A 84 12.21 7.14 27.03
N SER A 85 12.00 8.29 26.38
CA SER A 85 11.88 8.38 24.94
C SER A 85 13.28 8.41 24.32
N THR A 86 13.58 7.47 23.44
CA THR A 86 14.89 7.34 22.78
C THR A 86 14.81 7.69 21.30
N PRO A 87 15.80 8.39 20.74
CA PRO A 87 15.85 8.68 19.31
C PRO A 87 16.19 7.43 18.50
N ILE A 88 15.64 7.36 17.29
CA ILE A 88 15.97 6.40 16.25
C ILE A 88 16.52 7.19 15.06
N ASP A 89 17.69 6.80 14.58
CA ASP A 89 18.32 7.33 13.37
C ASP A 89 18.88 6.14 12.57
N GLU A 90 18.23 5.79 11.47
CA GLU A 90 18.62 4.67 10.60
C GLU A 90 18.64 5.13 9.15
N ARG A 91 19.60 4.61 8.38
CA ARG A 91 19.66 4.79 6.92
C ARG A 91 19.68 3.45 6.23
N TYR A 92 18.92 3.31 5.16
CA TYR A 92 18.91 2.11 4.33
C TYR A 92 18.68 2.45 2.85
N GLU A 93 18.96 1.48 1.99
CA GLU A 93 18.77 1.57 0.55
C GLU A 93 17.86 0.44 0.06
N THR A 94 16.98 0.73 -0.88
CA THR A 94 16.12 -0.26 -1.56
C THR A 94 16.42 -0.29 -3.06
N PRO A 95 16.36 -1.47 -3.71
CA PRO A 95 16.62 -1.59 -5.15
C PRO A 95 15.48 -1.02 -6.01
N HIS A 96 14.31 -0.78 -5.42
CA HIS A 96 13.12 -0.21 -6.06
C HIS A 96 12.24 0.53 -5.04
N GLY A 97 11.10 1.04 -5.50
CA GLY A 97 10.17 1.85 -4.72
C GLY A 97 10.11 3.30 -5.18
N LYS A 98 9.45 4.12 -4.35
CA LYS A 98 9.29 5.57 -4.57
C LYS A 98 10.59 6.37 -4.40
N ARG A 99 11.59 5.82 -3.71
CA ARG A 99 12.92 6.38 -3.54
C ARG A 99 13.94 5.28 -3.24
N ARG A 100 15.20 5.56 -3.57
CA ARG A 100 16.31 4.62 -3.34
C ARG A 100 16.91 4.74 -1.95
N LEU A 101 17.15 5.96 -1.49
CA LEU A 101 17.80 6.24 -0.21
C LEU A 101 16.77 6.67 0.84
N HIS A 102 16.80 6.03 2.00
CA HIS A 102 15.86 6.25 3.09
C HIS A 102 16.60 6.72 4.35
N HIS A 103 15.99 7.65 5.09
CA HIS A 103 16.49 8.13 6.38
C HIS A 103 15.36 8.13 7.40
N VAL A 104 15.35 7.09 8.25
CA VAL A 104 14.39 6.97 9.34
C VAL A 104 14.83 7.86 10.48
N ARG A 105 13.98 8.80 10.86
CA ARG A 105 14.14 9.58 12.09
C ARG A 105 12.87 9.51 12.90
N ALA A 106 12.99 9.06 14.14
CA ALA A 106 11.86 8.93 15.03
C ALA A 106 12.28 9.07 16.49
N ASN A 107 11.30 9.17 17.37
CA ASN A 107 11.46 8.90 18.79
C ASN A 107 10.57 7.70 19.16
N GLU A 108 11.04 6.84 20.06
CA GLU A 108 10.31 5.66 20.54
C GLU A 108 10.31 5.59 22.06
N ARG A 109 9.21 5.10 22.65
CA ARG A 109 9.17 4.68 24.05
C ARG A 109 8.37 3.40 24.22
N THR A 110 8.63 2.67 25.29
CA THR A 110 7.84 1.50 25.71
C THR A 110 7.22 1.73 27.08
N VAL A 111 5.92 1.45 27.20
CA VAL A 111 5.18 1.44 28.47
C VAL A 111 4.85 -0.02 28.81
N SER A 112 5.43 -0.52 29.90
CA SER A 112 5.22 -1.89 30.40
C SER A 112 4.16 -1.90 31.47
N LEU A 113 3.19 -2.80 31.33
CA LEU A 113 2.01 -2.95 32.16
C LEU A 113 1.85 -4.41 32.62
N SER A 114 1.07 -4.63 33.67
CA SER A 114 0.59 -5.96 34.04
C SER A 114 -0.92 -5.98 34.19
N ASN A 115 -1.57 -7.10 33.85
CA ASN A 115 -2.95 -7.33 34.24
C ASN A 115 -3.07 -7.77 35.71
N ALA A 116 -4.29 -7.99 36.19
CA ALA A 116 -4.56 -8.41 37.57
C ALA A 116 -3.94 -9.78 37.93
N ALA A 117 -3.64 -10.63 36.94
CA ALA A 117 -2.96 -11.91 37.13
C ALA A 117 -1.42 -11.80 37.12
N GLY A 118 -0.87 -10.60 36.98
CA GLY A 118 0.57 -10.32 36.96
C GLY A 118 1.26 -10.53 35.61
N ALA A 119 0.52 -10.95 34.58
CA ALA A 119 1.08 -11.15 33.24
C ALA A 119 1.31 -9.83 32.52
N ARG A 120 2.33 -9.80 31.66
CA ARG A 120 2.91 -8.55 31.15
C ARG A 120 2.41 -8.17 29.75
N LEU A 121 2.21 -6.87 29.55
CA LEU A 121 1.94 -6.26 28.26
C LEU A 121 2.82 -5.01 28.10
N ASP A 122 3.59 -4.96 27.02
CA ASP A 122 4.30 -3.76 26.59
C ASP A 122 3.51 -3.07 25.47
N VAL A 123 3.33 -1.76 25.57
CA VAL A 123 2.84 -0.89 24.48
C VAL A 123 4.01 -0.04 24.00
N VAL A 124 4.40 -0.22 22.73
CA VAL A 124 5.47 0.56 22.10
C VAL A 124 4.84 1.68 21.31
N LEU A 125 5.30 2.91 21.51
CA LEU A 125 4.87 4.11 20.79
C LEU A 125 6.03 4.67 20.01
N ARG A 126 5.81 5.04 18.75
CA ARG A 126 6.82 5.67 17.89
C ARG A 126 6.23 6.88 17.16
N ALA A 127 6.97 7.98 17.11
CA ALA A 127 6.61 9.19 16.37
C ALA A 127 7.70 9.56 15.36
N HIS A 128 7.31 9.69 14.10
CA HIS A 128 8.11 10.13 12.96
C HIS A 128 7.65 11.52 12.51
N ASP A 129 8.45 12.21 11.70
CA ASP A 129 8.07 13.53 11.14
C ASP A 129 6.86 13.45 10.19
N ASP A 130 6.50 12.25 9.71
CA ASP A 130 5.39 11.98 8.78
C ASP A 130 4.31 11.04 9.35
N GLY A 131 4.34 10.72 10.65
CA GLY A 131 3.27 9.94 11.27
C GLY A 131 3.60 9.31 12.61
N VAL A 132 2.70 8.47 13.10
CA VAL A 132 2.85 7.75 14.37
C VAL A 132 2.54 6.27 14.19
N ALA A 133 3.09 5.45 15.09
CA ALA A 133 2.77 4.04 15.15
C ALA A 133 2.73 3.53 16.60
N LEU A 134 1.89 2.53 16.83
CA LEU A 134 1.85 1.79 18.09
C LEU A 134 1.77 0.28 17.85
N ARG A 135 2.27 -0.52 18.80
CA ARG A 135 2.08 -1.98 18.81
C ARG A 135 2.15 -2.57 20.21
N TYR A 136 1.62 -3.78 20.33
CA TYR A 136 1.70 -4.59 21.54
C TYR A 136 2.87 -5.56 21.49
N ARG A 137 3.48 -5.81 22.65
CA ARG A 137 4.41 -6.93 22.85
C ARG A 137 4.09 -7.67 24.13
N PHE A 138 4.20 -8.98 24.08
CA PHE A 138 4.17 -9.86 25.24
C PHE A 138 5.61 -10.32 25.51
N PRO A 139 6.31 -9.72 26.50
CA PRO A 139 7.76 -9.88 26.66
C PRO A 139 8.16 -11.15 27.42
N GLU A 140 7.21 -11.88 27.98
CA GLU A 140 7.46 -13.14 28.68
C GLU A 140 7.99 -14.22 27.72
N THR A 141 8.56 -15.30 28.26
CA THR A 141 9.04 -16.43 27.45
C THR A 141 8.26 -17.66 27.84
N ASP A 142 7.56 -18.24 26.88
CA ASP A 142 6.74 -19.44 27.07
C ASP A 142 6.47 -20.12 25.73
N ALA A 143 6.76 -21.41 25.66
CA ALA A 143 6.54 -22.23 24.47
C ALA A 143 5.05 -22.62 24.29
N ALA A 144 4.21 -22.44 25.31
CA ALA A 144 2.78 -22.67 25.18
C ALA A 144 2.14 -21.64 24.22
N PRO A 145 1.32 -22.08 23.25
CA PRO A 145 0.67 -21.17 22.31
C PRO A 145 -0.32 -20.24 23.03
N ARG A 146 -0.34 -18.98 22.61
CA ARG A 146 -1.25 -17.94 23.07
C ARG A 146 -2.07 -17.45 21.89
N THR A 147 -3.39 -17.51 22.01
CA THR A 147 -4.33 -17.10 20.95
C THR A 147 -4.96 -15.76 21.31
N VAL A 148 -4.92 -14.79 20.40
CA VAL A 148 -5.61 -13.51 20.55
C VAL A 148 -7.00 -13.64 19.97
N VAL A 149 -8.02 -13.45 20.81
CA VAL A 149 -9.43 -13.59 20.43
C VAL A 149 -10.09 -12.25 20.14
N GLU A 150 -9.47 -11.14 20.55
CA GLU A 150 -9.97 -9.79 20.29
C GLU A 150 -8.86 -8.74 20.42
N GLU A 151 -8.91 -7.77 19.52
CA GLU A 151 -8.13 -6.54 19.57
C GLU A 151 -9.08 -5.34 19.65
N LEU A 152 -8.98 -4.55 20.73
CA LEU A 152 -9.84 -3.39 20.99
C LEU A 152 -9.31 -2.12 20.32
N THR A 153 -8.14 -2.18 19.68
CA THR A 153 -7.52 -1.04 19.02
C THR A 153 -8.50 -0.35 18.10
N SER A 154 -8.66 0.95 18.29
CA SER A 154 -9.50 1.77 17.43
C SER A 154 -8.83 3.08 17.05
N PHE A 155 -9.47 3.77 16.11
CA PHE A 155 -9.06 5.07 15.60
C PHE A 155 -10.29 5.98 15.60
N HIS A 156 -10.38 6.86 16.60
CA HIS A 156 -11.44 7.84 16.72
C HIS A 156 -11.08 9.08 15.91
N MET A 157 -11.77 9.26 14.79
CA MET A 157 -11.54 10.37 13.87
C MET A 157 -12.40 11.57 14.29
N PRO A 158 -11.87 12.81 14.26
CA PRO A 158 -12.64 14.00 14.60
C PRO A 158 -13.92 14.15 13.77
N GLY A 159 -14.98 14.68 14.39
CA GLY A 159 -16.24 14.96 13.71
C GLY A 159 -16.07 15.88 12.49
N GLY A 160 -16.86 15.66 11.44
CA GLY A 160 -16.77 16.43 10.18
C GLY A 160 -15.63 16.00 9.24
N THR A 161 -14.89 14.93 9.59
CA THR A 161 -13.86 14.34 8.74
C THR A 161 -14.48 13.69 7.49
N THR A 162 -13.83 13.86 6.34
CA THR A 162 -14.11 13.12 5.10
C THR A 162 -13.17 11.91 5.02
N ALA A 163 -13.65 10.76 4.55
CA ALA A 163 -12.86 9.55 4.40
C ALA A 163 -12.94 8.97 2.98
N TRP A 164 -11.84 8.37 2.51
CA TRP A 164 -11.79 7.55 1.31
C TRP A 164 -11.48 6.11 1.73
N LEU A 165 -12.51 5.25 1.71
CA LEU A 165 -12.46 3.90 2.24
C LEU A 165 -12.76 2.86 1.16
N LEU A 166 -12.13 1.69 1.27
CA LEU A 166 -12.31 0.57 0.36
C LEU A 166 -13.20 -0.49 1.02
N PRO A 167 -14.39 -0.82 0.48
CA PRO A 167 -15.20 -1.92 1.01
C PRO A 167 -14.40 -3.21 1.05
N HIS A 168 -14.52 -3.96 2.15
CA HIS A 168 -13.97 -5.32 2.21
C HIS A 168 -15.05 -6.30 1.76
N HIS A 169 -14.67 -7.26 0.92
CA HIS A 169 -15.61 -8.24 0.41
C HIS A 169 -15.86 -9.36 1.40
N MET A 170 -17.11 -9.83 1.45
CA MET A 170 -17.41 -11.14 2.00
C MET A 170 -16.68 -12.25 1.22
N PRO A 171 -16.31 -13.36 1.88
CA PRO A 171 -15.68 -14.50 1.21
C PRO A 171 -16.51 -15.02 0.04
N SER A 172 -15.87 -15.21 -1.11
CA SER A 172 -16.48 -15.82 -2.30
C SER A 172 -15.42 -16.57 -3.11
N ARG A 173 -15.76 -17.03 -4.32
CA ARG A 173 -14.85 -17.85 -5.14
C ARG A 173 -13.50 -17.17 -5.41
N TYR A 174 -13.49 -15.84 -5.60
CA TYR A 174 -12.29 -15.05 -5.94
C TYR A 174 -11.95 -13.99 -4.87
N LYS A 175 -12.63 -14.01 -3.72
CA LYS A 175 -12.58 -12.91 -2.72
C LYS A 175 -12.42 -13.44 -1.30
N PRO A 176 -11.86 -12.65 -0.37
CA PRO A 176 -11.36 -11.28 -0.53
C PRO A 176 -10.06 -11.17 -1.36
N ALA A 177 -9.97 -10.12 -2.19
CA ALA A 177 -8.81 -9.80 -3.02
C ALA A 177 -8.46 -8.30 -3.04
N TYR A 178 -9.14 -7.49 -2.22
CA TYR A 178 -8.95 -6.03 -2.16
C TYR A 178 -9.23 -5.29 -3.50
N GLU A 179 -10.07 -5.88 -4.35
CA GLU A 179 -10.43 -5.37 -5.69
C GLU A 179 -11.82 -4.72 -5.69
N ASP A 180 -11.93 -3.54 -5.07
CA ASP A 180 -13.12 -2.70 -5.19
C ASP A 180 -12.76 -1.24 -5.47
N LEU A 181 -13.78 -0.43 -5.72
CA LEU A 181 -13.66 1.00 -5.88
C LEU A 181 -13.74 1.68 -4.50
N PHE A 182 -12.75 2.53 -4.21
CA PHE A 182 -12.81 3.44 -3.08
C PHE A 182 -14.10 4.28 -3.08
N GLN A 183 -14.57 4.65 -1.90
CA GLN A 183 -15.72 5.50 -1.69
C GLN A 183 -15.34 6.71 -0.86
N GLU A 184 -15.77 7.89 -1.28
CA GLU A 184 -15.72 9.10 -0.47
C GLU A 184 -16.96 9.15 0.42
N VAL A 185 -16.77 9.11 1.73
CA VAL A 185 -17.83 9.03 2.73
C VAL A 185 -17.57 9.99 3.88
N ALA A 186 -18.64 10.35 4.61
CA ALA A 186 -18.48 11.00 5.90
C ALA A 186 -17.88 10.01 6.93
N VAL A 187 -17.08 10.53 7.86
CA VAL A 187 -16.58 9.77 8.99
C VAL A 187 -17.73 9.09 9.75
N GLY A 188 -17.52 7.82 10.12
CA GLY A 188 -18.52 7.00 10.82
C GLY A 188 -19.56 6.33 9.91
N ALA A 189 -19.48 6.50 8.58
CA ALA A 189 -20.32 5.75 7.66
C ALA A 189 -20.10 4.24 7.79
N ALA A 190 -21.21 3.50 7.85
CA ALA A 190 -21.20 2.04 7.84
C ALA A 190 -20.65 1.50 6.51
N ALA A 191 -19.95 0.37 6.57
CA ALA A 191 -19.49 -0.33 5.39
C ALA A 191 -20.67 -0.86 4.55
N PRO A 192 -20.59 -0.78 3.20
CA PRO A 192 -21.60 -1.38 2.32
C PRO A 192 -21.75 -2.89 2.51
N GLU A 193 -20.70 -3.57 2.97
CA GLU A 193 -20.69 -5.00 3.24
C GLU A 193 -20.40 -5.29 4.73
N PRO A 194 -20.98 -6.37 5.29
CA PRO A 194 -20.75 -6.74 6.68
C PRO A 194 -19.30 -7.06 7.02
N ALA A 195 -18.42 -7.31 6.04
CA ALA A 195 -17.01 -7.61 6.27
C ALA A 195 -16.23 -6.36 6.75
N GLY A 196 -16.69 -5.15 6.43
CA GLY A 196 -16.11 -3.89 6.89
C GLY A 196 -15.35 -3.11 5.84
N TRP A 197 -14.38 -2.30 6.26
CA TRP A 197 -13.54 -1.49 5.38
C TRP A 197 -12.09 -2.00 5.40
N SER A 198 -11.53 -2.29 4.24
CA SER A 198 -10.13 -2.70 4.09
C SER A 198 -9.18 -1.56 4.48
N PHE A 199 -7.99 -1.92 5.00
CA PHE A 199 -6.87 -0.98 4.99
C PHE A 199 -6.37 -0.74 3.54
N PRO A 200 -5.72 0.40 3.26
CA PRO A 200 -5.60 1.55 4.13
C PRO A 200 -6.86 2.45 4.05
N GLY A 201 -7.14 3.21 5.10
CA GLY A 201 -8.18 4.25 5.09
C GLY A 201 -7.58 5.64 5.08
N LEU A 202 -7.97 6.49 4.14
CA LEU A 202 -7.54 7.90 4.06
C LEU A 202 -8.60 8.81 4.66
N PHE A 203 -8.17 9.80 5.43
CA PHE A 203 -9.04 10.73 6.13
C PHE A 203 -8.54 12.17 5.97
N LYS A 204 -9.46 13.13 5.86
CA LYS A 204 -9.17 14.57 5.87
C LYS A 204 -10.00 15.24 6.96
N THR A 205 -9.33 15.77 7.97
CA THR A 205 -9.99 16.46 9.09
C THR A 205 -10.50 17.84 8.64
N PRO A 206 -11.50 18.42 9.33
CA PRO A 206 -11.97 19.78 9.06
C PRO A 206 -10.86 20.84 9.20
N ALA A 207 -9.86 20.57 10.05
CA ALA A 207 -8.69 21.42 10.24
C ALA A 207 -7.66 21.30 9.09
N GLY A 208 -7.93 20.50 8.06
CA GLY A 208 -7.11 20.36 6.87
C GLY A 208 -5.95 19.36 7.00
N SER A 209 -5.86 18.62 8.11
CA SER A 209 -4.86 17.54 8.24
C SER A 209 -5.34 16.28 7.54
N TRP A 210 -4.40 15.57 6.91
CA TRP A 210 -4.64 14.30 6.24
C TRP A 210 -4.06 13.17 7.08
N LEU A 211 -4.76 12.03 7.10
CA LEU A 211 -4.31 10.81 7.76
C LEU A 211 -4.48 9.59 6.86
N LEU A 212 -3.52 8.68 6.88
CA LEU A 212 -3.70 7.33 6.31
C LEU A 212 -3.48 6.28 7.40
N VAL A 213 -4.54 5.53 7.70
CA VAL A 213 -4.50 4.45 8.69
C VAL A 213 -4.26 3.11 8.00
N THR A 214 -3.26 2.37 8.47
CA THR A 214 -2.87 1.06 7.93
C THR A 214 -2.09 0.24 8.98
N GLU A 215 -1.41 -0.82 8.57
CA GLU A 215 -0.52 -1.61 9.39
C GLU A 215 0.83 -1.89 8.69
N ALA A 216 1.85 -2.20 9.48
CA ALA A 216 3.20 -2.49 8.98
C ALA A 216 3.89 -3.59 9.79
N ALA A 217 4.94 -4.20 9.22
CA ALA A 217 5.71 -5.28 9.84
C ALA A 217 4.86 -6.49 10.23
N LEU A 218 3.84 -6.82 9.43
CA LEU A 218 3.06 -8.06 9.63
C LEU A 218 3.93 -9.28 9.28
N ASP A 219 4.05 -10.23 10.20
CA ASP A 219 4.79 -11.47 10.02
C ASP A 219 3.89 -12.71 10.16
N GLU A 220 4.50 -13.89 10.06
CA GLU A 220 3.82 -15.19 10.17
C GLU A 220 3.16 -15.49 11.53
N SER A 221 3.30 -14.60 12.54
CA SER A 221 2.73 -14.76 13.88
C SER A 221 1.34 -14.11 14.04
N TYR A 222 0.86 -13.34 13.06
CA TYR A 222 -0.42 -12.61 13.14
C TYR A 222 -1.24 -12.69 11.84
N CYS A 223 -2.48 -12.21 11.89
CA CYS A 223 -3.36 -12.10 10.72
C CYS A 223 -3.36 -10.68 10.14
N GLY A 224 -3.76 -10.53 8.88
CA GLY A 224 -4.12 -9.23 8.33
C GLY A 224 -5.34 -8.65 9.04
N ALA A 225 -5.33 -7.35 9.28
CA ALA A 225 -6.42 -6.62 9.92
C ALA A 225 -7.14 -5.70 8.93
N ARG A 226 -8.36 -5.30 9.31
CA ARG A 226 -9.18 -4.30 8.61
C ARG A 226 -10.02 -3.52 9.62
N PHE A 227 -10.80 -2.55 9.17
CA PHE A 227 -11.80 -1.91 10.02
C PHE A 227 -13.08 -2.74 10.11
N ALA A 228 -13.73 -2.67 11.26
CA ALA A 228 -15.10 -3.15 11.44
C ALA A 228 -16.08 -2.41 10.51
N ALA A 229 -17.25 -3.02 10.27
CA ALA A 229 -18.29 -2.46 9.41
C ALA A 229 -18.92 -1.19 9.97
N GLU A 230 -19.13 -1.17 11.29
CA GLU A 230 -19.68 -0.02 11.98
C GLU A 230 -18.56 0.81 12.62
N ALA A 231 -18.68 2.13 12.52
CA ALA A 231 -17.77 3.09 13.14
C ALA A 231 -18.57 4.20 13.87
N PRO A 232 -19.39 3.84 14.89
CA PRO A 232 -20.25 4.81 15.56
C PRO A 232 -19.44 5.97 16.13
N GLY A 233 -19.90 7.20 15.89
CA GLY A 233 -19.19 8.41 16.32
C GLY A 233 -17.84 8.63 15.63
N GLY A 234 -17.52 7.89 14.55
CA GLY A 234 -16.21 7.97 13.89
C GLY A 234 -15.12 7.12 14.55
N VAL A 235 -15.50 6.16 15.41
CA VAL A 235 -14.57 5.22 16.05
C VAL A 235 -14.40 3.97 15.21
N TYR A 236 -13.32 3.90 14.42
CA TYR A 236 -13.02 2.74 13.58
C TYR A 236 -12.23 1.69 14.37
N ARG A 237 -12.85 0.54 14.68
CA ARG A 237 -12.19 -0.56 15.41
C ARG A 237 -11.50 -1.53 14.46
N VAL A 238 -10.35 -2.06 14.86
CA VAL A 238 -9.69 -3.19 14.17
C VAL A 238 -10.58 -4.44 14.22
N ARG A 239 -10.56 -5.22 13.14
CA ARG A 239 -11.26 -6.49 12.99
C ARG A 239 -10.36 -7.52 12.31
N PHE A 240 -10.48 -8.78 12.76
CA PHE A 240 -9.82 -9.95 12.21
C PHE A 240 -10.56 -10.57 11.01
N PRO A 241 -9.91 -11.47 10.26
CA PRO A 241 -10.50 -12.19 9.13
C PRO A 241 -11.86 -12.85 9.40
N ASP A 242 -12.68 -12.99 8.38
CA ASP A 242 -13.93 -13.75 8.48
C ASP A 242 -13.67 -15.26 8.47
N PRO A 243 -14.45 -16.09 9.21
CA PRO A 243 -14.26 -17.53 9.25
C PRO A 243 -14.30 -18.20 7.88
N GLY A 244 -15.13 -17.70 6.96
CA GLY A 244 -15.28 -18.24 5.60
C GLY A 244 -14.16 -17.89 4.62
N GLU A 245 -13.25 -16.96 4.98
CA GLU A 245 -12.09 -16.67 4.14
C GLU A 245 -11.24 -17.92 3.91
N GLY A 246 -10.63 -18.02 2.72
CA GLY A 246 -9.87 -19.20 2.32
C GLY A 246 -10.70 -20.48 2.35
N ARG A 247 -12.01 -20.40 2.03
CA ARG A 247 -12.95 -21.54 2.10
C ARG A 247 -13.02 -22.20 3.48
N GLY A 248 -12.81 -21.43 4.55
CA GLY A 248 -12.80 -21.95 5.91
C GLY A 248 -11.49 -22.61 6.33
N VAL A 249 -10.46 -22.62 5.48
CA VAL A 249 -9.12 -23.08 5.85
C VAL A 249 -8.45 -22.05 6.75
N GLY A 250 -7.72 -22.53 7.76
CA GLY A 250 -6.99 -21.68 8.69
C GLY A 250 -7.86 -21.11 9.80
N GLU A 251 -7.22 -20.82 10.93
CA GLU A 251 -7.85 -20.21 12.10
C GLU A 251 -8.02 -18.70 11.90
N VAL A 252 -9.14 -18.15 12.39
CA VAL A 252 -9.39 -16.70 12.37
C VAL A 252 -8.48 -15.97 13.35
N ASN A 253 -8.34 -16.55 14.55
CA ASN A 253 -7.65 -15.91 15.66
C ASN A 253 -6.15 -16.20 15.60
N PRO A 254 -5.29 -15.17 15.55
CA PRO A 254 -3.86 -15.39 15.46
C PRO A 254 -3.31 -16.02 16.74
N THR A 255 -2.34 -16.92 16.57
CA THR A 255 -1.72 -17.68 17.64
C THR A 255 -0.20 -17.67 17.52
N SER A 256 0.49 -17.42 18.63
CA SER A 256 1.96 -17.47 18.71
C SER A 256 2.43 -17.94 20.07
N THR A 257 3.69 -18.35 20.16
CA THR A 257 4.41 -18.53 21.44
C THR A 257 4.94 -17.18 21.92
N LEU A 258 5.43 -17.12 23.16
CA LEU A 258 6.02 -15.91 23.74
C LEU A 258 7.57 -16.01 23.77
N PRO A 259 8.31 -14.91 23.50
CA PRO A 259 7.82 -13.54 23.33
C PRO A 259 7.12 -13.31 21.99
N TRP A 260 6.09 -12.46 22.01
CA TRP A 260 5.28 -12.17 20.83
C TRP A 260 5.17 -10.67 20.59
N THR A 261 5.57 -10.22 19.40
CA THR A 261 5.42 -8.84 18.95
C THR A 261 4.36 -8.79 17.87
N MET A 262 3.33 -7.95 18.08
CA MET A 262 2.28 -7.75 17.08
C MET A 262 2.70 -6.73 16.01
N PRO A 263 2.00 -6.71 14.85
CA PRO A 263 2.22 -5.71 13.80
C PRO A 263 2.03 -4.28 14.34
N TRP A 264 2.64 -3.32 13.64
CA TRP A 264 2.38 -1.91 13.92
C TRP A 264 1.00 -1.51 13.43
N ARG A 265 0.30 -0.73 14.23
CA ARG A 265 -0.85 0.09 13.82
C ARG A 265 -0.32 1.47 13.47
N VAL A 266 -0.51 1.88 12.23
CA VAL A 266 0.20 3.01 11.62
C VAL A 266 -0.79 4.10 11.23
N VAL A 267 -0.43 5.34 11.53
CA VAL A 267 -1.14 6.52 11.04
C VAL A 267 -0.12 7.46 10.42
N VAL A 268 -0.09 7.51 9.08
CA VAL A 268 0.64 8.55 8.33
C VAL A 268 -0.12 9.85 8.49
N ILE A 269 0.57 10.98 8.71
CA ILE A 269 -0.06 12.27 8.99
C ILE A 269 0.62 13.37 8.14
N GLY A 270 -0.19 14.17 7.45
CA GLY A 270 0.29 15.29 6.62
C GLY A 270 -0.60 16.53 6.69
N ASP A 271 -0.08 17.68 6.25
CA ASP A 271 -0.88 18.89 5.96
C ASP A 271 -1.48 18.90 4.55
N ALA A 272 -1.07 17.97 3.70
CA ALA A 272 -1.58 17.80 2.35
C ALA A 272 -1.58 16.32 1.99
N ALA A 273 -2.48 15.93 1.08
CA ALA A 273 -2.52 14.57 0.52
C ALA A 273 -1.16 14.18 -0.12
N ALA A 274 -0.44 15.15 -0.69
CA ALA A 274 0.92 14.98 -1.20
C ALA A 274 1.88 14.35 -0.17
N ARG A 275 1.83 14.77 1.11
CA ARG A 275 2.67 14.21 2.17
C ARG A 275 2.33 12.77 2.50
N ILE A 276 1.06 12.39 2.37
CA ILE A 276 0.62 11.00 2.54
C ILE A 276 1.23 10.13 1.43
N ALA A 277 1.10 10.56 0.17
CA ALA A 277 1.64 9.83 -0.98
C ALA A 277 3.17 9.65 -0.94
N GLU A 278 3.89 10.64 -0.40
CA GLU A 278 5.36 10.62 -0.29
C GLU A 278 5.91 9.82 0.89
N SER A 279 5.09 9.42 1.87
CA SER A 279 5.54 8.82 3.13
C SER A 279 6.08 7.41 2.95
N ASP A 280 7.23 7.09 3.57
CA ASP A 280 7.80 5.72 3.61
C ASP A 280 7.53 5.02 4.94
N LEU A 281 6.65 5.56 5.79
CA LEU A 281 6.47 5.13 7.18
C LEU A 281 6.20 3.61 7.33
N VAL A 282 5.44 3.02 6.40
CA VAL A 282 5.18 1.57 6.39
C VAL A 282 6.47 0.75 6.20
N ASN A 283 7.36 1.19 5.31
CA ASN A 283 8.67 0.57 5.12
C ASN A 283 9.58 0.88 6.31
N ASP A 284 9.61 2.12 6.80
CA ASP A 284 10.47 2.56 7.91
C ASP A 284 10.21 1.81 9.22
N LEU A 285 8.99 1.32 9.42
CA LEU A 285 8.59 0.50 10.56
C LEU A 285 8.87 -1.00 10.38
N SER A 286 9.16 -1.43 9.16
CA SER A 286 9.35 -2.83 8.79
C SER A 286 10.79 -3.31 9.01
N PRO A 287 11.02 -4.63 9.20
CA PRO A 287 12.37 -5.14 9.43
C PRO A 287 13.33 -4.85 8.27
N PRO A 288 14.65 -4.77 8.52
CA PRO A 288 15.66 -4.73 7.47
C PRO A 288 15.57 -5.93 6.52
N SER A 289 16.14 -5.78 5.33
CA SER A 289 16.18 -6.85 4.31
C SER A 289 16.80 -8.14 4.85
N ARG A 290 16.15 -9.27 4.58
CA ARG A 290 16.71 -10.62 4.76
C ARG A 290 17.57 -11.06 3.57
N ILE A 291 17.47 -10.37 2.45
CA ILE A 291 18.27 -10.63 1.24
C ILE A 291 19.52 -9.76 1.30
N LYS A 292 20.68 -10.39 1.45
CA LYS A 292 21.98 -9.70 1.58
C LYS A 292 22.49 -9.14 0.25
N ASP A 293 22.42 -9.94 -0.81
CA ASP A 293 22.77 -9.52 -2.16
C ASP A 293 21.49 -9.21 -2.94
N THR A 294 21.24 -7.92 -3.18
CA THR A 294 20.09 -7.43 -3.94
C THR A 294 20.44 -7.11 -5.40
N SER A 295 21.67 -7.37 -5.85
CA SER A 295 22.14 -6.97 -7.17
C SER A 295 21.39 -7.65 -8.33
N TRP A 296 20.84 -8.84 -8.10
CA TRP A 296 20.03 -9.59 -9.06
C TRP A 296 18.59 -9.08 -9.18
N ILE A 297 18.13 -8.27 -8.22
CA ILE A 297 16.78 -7.70 -8.20
C ILE A 297 16.76 -6.52 -9.17
N LYS A 298 16.19 -6.74 -10.35
CA LYS A 298 16.13 -5.75 -11.42
C LYS A 298 14.68 -5.27 -11.60
N PRO A 299 14.40 -3.99 -11.34
CA PRO A 299 13.13 -3.37 -11.73
C PRO A 299 13.04 -3.27 -13.25
N GLY A 300 11.83 -3.20 -13.80
CA GLY A 300 11.68 -3.12 -15.25
C GLY A 300 10.24 -3.04 -15.74
N ARG A 301 10.06 -3.29 -17.03
CA ARG A 301 8.76 -3.29 -17.70
C ARG A 301 8.52 -4.66 -18.31
N ALA A 302 7.28 -5.08 -18.29
CA ALA A 302 6.84 -6.34 -18.84
C ALA A 302 5.78 -6.11 -19.91
N SER A 303 5.94 -6.75 -21.06
CA SER A 303 4.79 -7.01 -21.93
C SER A 303 3.90 -8.08 -21.29
N TRP A 304 2.58 -7.97 -21.45
CA TRP A 304 1.65 -8.92 -20.86
C TRP A 304 0.52 -9.30 -21.82
N SER A 305 0.39 -10.61 -22.08
CA SER A 305 -0.53 -11.10 -23.11
C SER A 305 -1.97 -11.27 -22.65
N TRP A 306 -2.19 -11.63 -21.38
CA TRP A 306 -3.51 -12.05 -20.89
C TRP A 306 -4.58 -10.97 -21.05
N TRP A 307 -4.22 -9.69 -20.90
CA TRP A 307 -5.22 -8.64 -21.02
C TRP A 307 -5.83 -8.58 -22.43
N SER A 308 -5.03 -8.68 -23.50
CA SER A 308 -5.53 -8.65 -24.89
C SER A 308 -5.95 -10.03 -25.41
N GLU A 309 -5.36 -11.11 -24.87
CA GLU A 309 -5.66 -12.50 -25.21
C GLU A 309 -6.20 -13.22 -23.94
N SER A 310 -7.46 -12.96 -23.60
CA SER A 310 -8.11 -13.21 -22.28
C SER A 310 -8.11 -14.65 -21.75
N ASP A 311 -7.92 -15.66 -22.60
CA ASP A 311 -7.86 -17.07 -22.16
C ASP A 311 -6.46 -17.50 -21.71
N SER A 312 -5.52 -16.55 -21.63
CA SER A 312 -4.07 -16.76 -21.68
C SER A 312 -3.64 -17.57 -22.91
N PRO A 313 -2.80 -17.03 -23.79
CA PRO A 313 -2.37 -17.78 -24.96
C PRO A 313 -1.63 -19.08 -24.58
N LYS A 314 -2.16 -20.21 -25.04
CA LYS A 314 -1.57 -21.56 -24.90
C LYS A 314 -0.80 -21.99 -26.15
N HIS A 315 -0.33 -21.01 -26.94
CA HIS A 315 0.40 -21.23 -28.19
C HIS A 315 1.75 -20.53 -28.12
N ALA A 316 2.83 -21.26 -28.37
CA ALA A 316 4.19 -20.72 -28.23
C ALA A 316 4.42 -19.51 -29.15
N GLU A 317 3.87 -19.55 -30.37
CA GLU A 317 3.94 -18.44 -31.32
C GLU A 317 3.30 -17.16 -30.76
N ALA A 318 2.15 -17.27 -30.10
CA ALA A 318 1.45 -16.13 -29.52
C ALA A 318 2.26 -15.50 -28.39
N LEU A 319 2.79 -16.32 -27.49
CA LEU A 319 3.68 -15.86 -26.41
C LEU A 319 4.97 -15.22 -26.96
N ASN A 320 5.55 -15.79 -28.03
CA ASN A 320 6.75 -15.26 -28.67
C ASN A 320 6.52 -13.87 -29.29
N ARG A 321 5.30 -13.53 -29.76
CA ARG A 321 4.99 -12.17 -30.23
C ARG A 321 5.11 -11.12 -29.13
N PHE A 322 4.77 -11.46 -27.88
CA PHE A 322 4.94 -10.57 -26.74
C PHE A 322 6.41 -10.47 -26.31
N VAL A 323 7.15 -11.58 -26.35
CA VAL A 323 8.61 -11.56 -26.17
C VAL A 323 9.29 -10.66 -27.22
N ASP A 324 8.89 -10.77 -28.49
CA ASP A 324 9.39 -9.91 -29.57
C ASP A 324 9.02 -8.45 -29.34
N LEU A 325 7.80 -8.16 -28.88
CA LEU A 325 7.40 -6.81 -28.50
C LEU A 325 8.29 -6.25 -27.39
N ALA A 326 8.54 -7.02 -26.32
CA ALA A 326 9.41 -6.61 -25.22
C ALA A 326 10.83 -6.30 -25.74
N ALA A 327 11.39 -7.17 -26.58
CA ALA A 327 12.69 -6.96 -27.21
C ALA A 327 12.70 -5.68 -28.09
N ASP A 328 11.69 -5.51 -28.93
CA ASP A 328 11.54 -4.36 -29.82
C ASP A 328 11.46 -3.05 -29.03
N MET A 329 10.71 -3.04 -27.93
CA MET A 329 10.53 -1.89 -27.04
C MET A 329 11.69 -1.70 -26.05
N GLY A 330 12.60 -2.67 -25.96
CA GLY A 330 13.69 -2.70 -24.99
C GLY A 330 13.18 -2.83 -23.56
N TRP A 331 12.06 -3.52 -23.35
CA TRP A 331 11.52 -3.90 -22.04
C TRP A 331 12.22 -5.14 -21.50
N GLU A 332 12.40 -5.19 -20.19
CA GLU A 332 13.19 -6.22 -19.51
C GLU A 332 12.48 -7.58 -19.51
N TYR A 333 11.15 -7.58 -19.48
CA TYR A 333 10.37 -8.77 -19.18
C TYR A 333 9.23 -9.04 -20.17
N SER A 334 8.79 -10.29 -20.19
CA SER A 334 7.48 -10.70 -20.70
C SER A 334 6.83 -11.65 -19.70
N LEU A 335 5.57 -11.38 -19.33
CA LEU A 335 4.79 -12.23 -18.44
C LEU A 335 4.03 -13.29 -19.25
N VAL A 336 4.34 -14.55 -18.97
CA VAL A 336 3.56 -15.70 -19.42
C VAL A 336 2.54 -16.03 -18.33
N ASP A 337 1.28 -15.68 -18.59
CA ASP A 337 0.22 -15.76 -17.60
C ASP A 337 -0.36 -17.20 -17.47
N ALA A 338 -1.52 -17.36 -16.84
CA ALA A 338 -2.10 -18.64 -16.47
C ALA A 338 -2.16 -19.68 -17.60
N ASN A 339 -2.22 -20.95 -17.21
CA ASN A 339 -2.36 -22.13 -18.09
C ASN A 339 -1.18 -22.43 -19.01
N TRP A 340 -0.01 -21.82 -18.79
CA TRP A 340 1.18 -22.03 -19.61
C TRP A 340 1.72 -23.47 -19.60
N ASN A 341 1.36 -24.29 -18.61
CA ASN A 341 1.71 -25.71 -18.56
C ASN A 341 0.73 -26.59 -19.37
N LEU A 342 -0.22 -25.99 -20.08
CA LEU A 342 -1.26 -26.64 -20.88
C LEU A 342 -1.16 -26.21 -22.35
N MET A 343 0.06 -26.08 -22.88
CA MET A 343 0.31 -25.65 -24.26
C MET A 343 -0.43 -26.53 -25.27
N GLU A 344 -1.14 -25.90 -26.20
CA GLU A 344 -1.85 -26.55 -27.30
C GLU A 344 -0.98 -26.66 -28.55
N THR A 345 -0.11 -25.67 -28.80
CA THR A 345 0.88 -25.71 -29.88
C THR A 345 2.24 -25.19 -29.44
N GLY A 346 3.31 -25.87 -29.90
CA GLY A 346 4.67 -25.67 -29.39
C GLY A 346 4.83 -26.14 -27.93
N LYS A 347 6.01 -25.89 -27.36
CA LYS A 347 6.32 -26.18 -25.96
C LYS A 347 6.67 -24.90 -25.21
N ILE A 348 6.49 -24.89 -23.90
CA ILE A 348 6.89 -23.73 -23.09
C ILE A 348 8.42 -23.54 -23.14
N GLU A 349 9.19 -24.62 -23.25
CA GLU A 349 10.64 -24.58 -23.42
C GLU A 349 11.06 -23.86 -24.70
N ASP A 350 10.24 -23.88 -25.76
CA ASP A 350 10.50 -23.13 -26.99
C ASP A 350 10.39 -21.62 -26.73
N VAL A 351 9.41 -21.19 -25.92
CA VAL A 351 9.25 -19.79 -25.49
C VAL A 351 10.42 -19.36 -24.59
N VAL A 352 10.84 -20.22 -23.67
CA VAL A 352 12.03 -19.99 -22.83
C VAL A 352 13.28 -19.81 -23.69
N ALA A 353 13.48 -20.68 -24.69
CA ALA A 353 14.62 -20.59 -25.60
C ALA A 353 14.58 -19.29 -26.44
N HIS A 354 13.41 -18.93 -26.97
CA HIS A 354 13.20 -17.70 -27.74
C HIS A 354 13.47 -16.45 -26.91
N ALA A 355 12.92 -16.36 -25.70
CA ALA A 355 13.15 -15.23 -24.80
C ALA A 355 14.63 -15.07 -24.44
N ARG A 356 15.35 -16.17 -24.24
CA ARG A 356 16.80 -16.16 -24.03
C ARG A 356 17.55 -15.63 -25.25
N GLU A 357 17.18 -16.03 -26.47
CA GLU A 357 17.78 -15.49 -27.71
C GLU A 357 17.56 -13.98 -27.85
N LYS A 358 16.37 -13.50 -27.45
CA LYS A 358 16.00 -12.09 -27.47
C LYS A 358 16.54 -11.27 -26.30
N GLY A 359 17.11 -11.92 -25.27
CA GLY A 359 17.58 -11.25 -24.06
C GLY A 359 16.47 -10.71 -23.16
N VAL A 360 15.25 -11.26 -23.25
CA VAL A 360 14.08 -10.87 -22.45
C VAL A 360 13.90 -11.86 -21.30
N GLY A 361 13.70 -11.35 -20.08
CA GLY A 361 13.40 -12.18 -18.92
C GLY A 361 11.95 -12.64 -18.92
N LEU A 362 11.69 -13.91 -18.60
CA LEU A 362 10.33 -14.40 -18.43
C LEU A 362 9.89 -14.29 -16.97
N LEU A 363 8.63 -13.93 -16.76
CA LEU A 363 7.90 -14.04 -15.50
C LEU A 363 6.76 -15.04 -15.70
N PHE A 364 6.58 -16.00 -14.80
CA PHE A 364 5.57 -17.04 -14.93
C PHE A 364 4.46 -16.93 -13.89
N TRP A 365 3.22 -17.05 -14.33
CA TRP A 365 2.06 -17.07 -13.44
C TRP A 365 1.91 -18.44 -12.74
N TYR A 366 1.42 -18.40 -11.51
CA TYR A 366 1.06 -19.56 -10.70
C TYR A 366 -0.17 -19.27 -9.84
N ASN A 367 -0.98 -20.30 -9.60
CA ASN A 367 -1.98 -20.28 -8.55
C ASN A 367 -1.29 -20.49 -7.19
N SER A 368 -1.66 -19.72 -6.16
CA SER A 368 -1.14 -19.92 -4.80
C SER A 368 -1.39 -21.34 -4.27
N GLY A 369 -2.50 -21.97 -4.70
CA GLY A 369 -2.82 -23.38 -4.49
C GLY A 369 -2.97 -23.83 -3.03
N GLY A 370 -3.45 -25.06 -2.84
CA GLY A 370 -3.87 -25.62 -1.56
C GLY A 370 -5.39 -25.71 -1.41
N PRO A 371 -5.90 -26.09 -0.24
CA PRO A 371 -7.34 -26.29 -0.02
C PRO A 371 -8.15 -24.99 0.10
N HIS A 372 -7.50 -23.82 0.14
CA HIS A 372 -8.10 -22.53 0.47
C HIS A 372 -8.81 -21.82 -0.70
N ASN A 373 -8.58 -22.26 -1.94
CA ASN A 373 -9.31 -21.80 -3.13
C ASN A 373 -9.59 -22.99 -4.07
N ASP A 374 -10.50 -22.87 -5.03
CA ASP A 374 -10.81 -23.90 -6.06
C ASP A 374 -10.69 -23.37 -7.49
N VAL A 375 -9.92 -22.31 -7.68
CA VAL A 375 -9.67 -21.69 -8.98
C VAL A 375 -8.81 -22.65 -9.83
N ALA A 376 -9.24 -22.92 -11.06
CA ALA A 376 -8.76 -24.07 -11.84
C ALA A 376 -7.51 -23.75 -12.67
N GLU A 377 -7.24 -22.46 -12.86
CA GLU A 377 -6.13 -21.91 -13.62
C GLU A 377 -4.80 -22.50 -13.12
N ALA A 378 -4.02 -23.00 -14.06
CA ALA A 378 -2.82 -23.79 -13.83
C ALA A 378 -1.53 -22.99 -14.10
N PRO A 379 -0.36 -23.38 -13.57
CA PRO A 379 -0.12 -24.50 -12.67
C PRO A 379 -0.64 -24.23 -11.26
N ARG A 380 -1.33 -25.24 -10.71
CA ARG A 380 -1.83 -25.25 -9.34
C ARG A 380 -0.94 -26.09 -8.41
N ASP A 381 -1.01 -25.80 -7.10
CA ASP A 381 -0.39 -26.56 -6.00
C ASP A 381 1.14 -26.62 -6.07
N ARG A 382 1.75 -25.71 -6.83
CA ARG A 382 3.19 -25.48 -6.85
C ARG A 382 3.66 -24.52 -5.77
N MET A 383 2.78 -23.66 -5.25
CA MET A 383 3.16 -22.62 -4.30
C MET A 383 2.74 -22.91 -2.85
N HIS A 384 2.00 -24.00 -2.59
CA HIS A 384 1.46 -24.32 -1.27
C HIS A 384 2.47 -25.07 -0.37
N VAL A 385 2.91 -26.24 -0.82
CA VAL A 385 3.83 -27.11 -0.06
C VAL A 385 5.27 -26.69 -0.30
N GLY A 386 6.07 -26.54 0.77
CA GLY A 386 7.44 -26.03 0.71
C GLY A 386 8.36 -26.81 -0.23
N ASP A 387 8.44 -28.13 -0.09
CA ASP A 387 9.33 -28.95 -0.93
C ASP A 387 8.93 -28.90 -2.41
N VAL A 388 7.63 -28.88 -2.70
CA VAL A 388 7.10 -28.76 -4.07
C VAL A 388 7.45 -27.39 -4.65
N ARG A 389 7.27 -26.32 -3.86
CA ARG A 389 7.58 -24.94 -4.26
C ARG A 389 9.06 -24.76 -4.56
N ARG A 390 9.94 -25.26 -3.69
CA ARG A 390 11.39 -25.16 -3.89
C ARG A 390 11.85 -25.97 -5.11
N ALA A 391 11.28 -27.15 -5.36
CA ALA A 391 11.57 -27.92 -6.57
C ALA A 391 11.14 -27.17 -7.84
N GLU A 392 9.97 -26.54 -7.83
CA GLU A 392 9.53 -25.71 -8.96
C GLU A 392 10.45 -24.50 -9.16
N PHE A 393 10.83 -23.81 -8.09
CA PHE A 393 11.76 -22.68 -8.18
C PHE A 393 13.15 -23.07 -8.68
N ALA A 394 13.67 -24.25 -8.29
CA ALA A 394 14.91 -24.79 -8.84
C ALA A 394 14.82 -24.98 -10.37
N LYS A 395 13.72 -25.58 -10.85
CA LYS A 395 13.46 -25.72 -12.29
C LYS A 395 13.37 -24.37 -13.00
N LEU A 396 12.65 -23.39 -12.44
CA LEU A 396 12.54 -22.06 -13.03
C LEU A 396 13.90 -21.35 -13.13
N ARG A 397 14.74 -21.46 -12.10
CA ARG A 397 16.11 -20.96 -12.13
C ARG A 397 16.92 -21.62 -13.25
N ASP A 398 16.82 -22.93 -13.41
CA ASP A 398 17.55 -23.67 -14.45
C ASP A 398 17.09 -23.28 -15.86
N TRP A 399 15.83 -22.88 -16.02
CA TRP A 399 15.29 -22.29 -17.26
C TRP A 399 15.71 -20.83 -17.47
N GLY A 400 16.27 -20.17 -16.46
CA GLY A 400 16.62 -18.74 -16.50
C GLY A 400 15.41 -17.81 -16.36
N VAL A 401 14.27 -18.32 -15.88
CA VAL A 401 13.08 -17.52 -15.53
C VAL A 401 13.45 -16.54 -14.41
N ARG A 402 12.92 -15.32 -14.47
CA ARG A 402 13.31 -14.21 -13.59
C ARG A 402 12.38 -14.00 -12.42
N GLY A 403 11.16 -14.54 -12.46
CA GLY A 403 10.23 -14.38 -11.36
C GLY A 403 8.90 -15.07 -11.59
N VAL A 404 8.03 -14.93 -10.58
CA VAL A 404 6.70 -15.51 -10.54
C VAL A 404 5.65 -14.46 -10.20
N LYS A 405 4.48 -14.59 -10.81
CA LYS A 405 3.24 -13.90 -10.43
C LYS A 405 2.34 -14.95 -9.74
N VAL A 406 1.99 -14.77 -8.47
CA VAL A 406 1.26 -15.77 -7.68
C VAL A 406 -0.09 -15.26 -7.21
N ASP A 407 -1.14 -16.00 -7.51
CA ASP A 407 -2.52 -15.50 -7.50
C ASP A 407 -3.47 -16.24 -6.54
N PHE A 408 -4.67 -15.71 -6.34
CA PHE A 408 -5.82 -16.35 -5.68
C PHE A 408 -5.60 -16.77 -4.22
N TRP A 409 -5.35 -15.80 -3.34
CA TRP A 409 -5.01 -16.06 -1.93
C TRP A 409 -6.22 -16.10 -1.00
N HIS A 410 -7.22 -15.26 -1.26
CA HIS A 410 -8.57 -15.27 -0.68
C HIS A 410 -8.66 -15.25 0.85
N SER A 411 -7.59 -14.85 1.55
CA SER A 411 -7.63 -14.75 3.01
C SER A 411 -6.50 -13.89 3.58
N ASP A 412 -6.84 -13.19 4.66
CA ASP A 412 -5.93 -12.50 5.56
C ASP A 412 -5.57 -13.31 6.83
N LYS A 413 -6.02 -14.56 6.94
CA LYS A 413 -5.70 -15.42 8.09
C LYS A 413 -4.20 -15.68 8.21
N GLN A 414 -3.77 -15.98 9.44
CA GLN A 414 -2.35 -16.12 9.80
C GLN A 414 -1.61 -17.17 8.94
N ASP A 415 -2.25 -18.30 8.64
CA ASP A 415 -1.69 -19.34 7.77
C ASP A 415 -1.43 -18.81 6.36
N ARG A 416 -2.28 -17.89 5.88
CA ARG A 416 -2.12 -17.29 4.57
C ARG A 416 -1.01 -16.25 4.53
N ILE A 417 -0.93 -15.42 5.55
CA ILE A 417 0.21 -14.52 5.78
C ILE A 417 1.52 -15.30 5.81
N ARG A 418 1.57 -16.45 6.49
CA ARG A 418 2.74 -17.34 6.48
C ARG A 418 3.08 -17.83 5.07
N GLN A 419 2.10 -18.28 4.29
CA GLN A 419 2.38 -18.75 2.93
C GLN A 419 2.95 -17.65 2.02
N TYR A 420 2.49 -16.39 2.13
CA TYR A 420 3.11 -15.26 1.39
C TYR A 420 4.60 -15.13 1.74
N ARG A 421 4.91 -15.16 3.04
CA ARG A 421 6.26 -15.02 3.58
C ARG A 421 7.17 -16.17 3.17
N ASP A 422 6.63 -17.38 3.13
CA ASP A 422 7.36 -18.56 2.69
C ASP A 422 7.67 -18.52 1.19
N VAL A 423 6.72 -18.07 0.35
CA VAL A 423 6.96 -17.86 -1.09
C VAL A 423 8.09 -16.84 -1.32
N LEU A 424 8.06 -15.69 -0.62
CA LEU A 424 9.11 -14.67 -0.74
C LEU A 424 10.49 -15.19 -0.37
N ARG A 425 10.56 -15.90 0.77
CA ARG A 425 11.79 -16.48 1.31
C ARG A 425 12.37 -17.54 0.39
N ASP A 426 11.54 -18.48 -0.05
CA ASP A 426 11.99 -19.55 -0.95
C ASP A 426 12.40 -18.98 -2.31
N ALA A 427 11.65 -18.04 -2.87
CA ALA A 427 11.99 -17.42 -4.15
C ALA A 427 13.33 -16.69 -4.11
N ALA A 428 13.67 -16.05 -2.98
CA ALA A 428 14.94 -15.37 -2.79
C ALA A 428 16.14 -16.33 -2.89
N ASP A 429 16.04 -17.57 -2.38
CA ASP A 429 17.10 -18.58 -2.47
C ASP A 429 17.41 -19.00 -3.92
N PHE A 430 16.46 -18.79 -4.84
CA PHE A 430 16.59 -19.10 -6.27
C PHE A 430 16.72 -17.85 -7.15
N HIS A 431 16.89 -16.66 -6.55
CA HIS A 431 16.97 -15.38 -7.24
C HIS A 431 15.75 -15.09 -8.16
N LEU A 432 14.56 -15.39 -7.64
CA LEU A 432 13.29 -15.13 -8.34
C LEU A 432 12.60 -13.90 -7.75
N LEU A 433 12.15 -13.01 -8.64
CA LEU A 433 11.23 -11.92 -8.33
C LEU A 433 9.83 -12.48 -8.05
N VAL A 434 9.05 -11.79 -7.21
CA VAL A 434 7.70 -12.21 -6.81
C VAL A 434 6.72 -11.06 -6.94
N ASN A 435 5.64 -11.30 -7.68
CA ASN A 435 4.47 -10.44 -7.77
C ASN A 435 3.26 -11.19 -7.20
N PHE A 436 2.42 -10.56 -6.39
CA PHE A 436 1.21 -11.17 -5.85
C PHE A 436 -0.05 -10.56 -6.47
N HIS A 437 -0.95 -11.40 -6.98
CA HIS A 437 -2.28 -11.02 -7.49
C HIS A 437 -3.38 -11.72 -6.69
N GLY A 438 -4.64 -11.27 -6.79
CA GLY A 438 -5.75 -11.81 -6.01
C GLY A 438 -5.43 -11.85 -4.51
N CYS A 439 -4.77 -10.79 -4.04
CA CYS A 439 -3.94 -10.80 -2.83
C CYS A 439 -4.40 -9.81 -1.77
N THR A 440 -3.75 -9.89 -0.61
CA THR A 440 -3.89 -8.88 0.43
C THR A 440 -3.08 -7.61 0.14
N LEU A 441 -3.27 -6.57 0.95
CA LEU A 441 -2.54 -5.29 0.89
C LEU A 441 -1.03 -5.43 1.26
N PRO A 442 -0.12 -4.62 0.67
CA PRO A 442 1.24 -4.46 1.17
C PRO A 442 1.31 -3.99 2.63
N ARG A 443 2.26 -4.57 3.39
CA ARG A 443 2.49 -4.26 4.82
C ARG A 443 3.98 -4.07 5.14
N GLY A 444 4.70 -3.48 4.19
CA GLY A 444 6.15 -3.21 4.26
C GLY A 444 7.06 -4.41 3.98
N TRP A 445 6.50 -5.51 3.45
CA TRP A 445 7.26 -6.71 3.09
C TRP A 445 8.34 -6.46 2.03
N SER A 446 8.22 -5.44 1.19
CA SER A 446 9.23 -5.12 0.18
C SER A 446 10.55 -4.60 0.77
N ARG A 447 10.55 -4.06 2.00
CA ARG A 447 11.81 -3.73 2.71
C ARG A 447 12.50 -5.01 3.20
N GLU A 448 11.75 -5.93 3.79
CA GLU A 448 12.29 -7.18 4.34
C GLU A 448 12.65 -8.19 3.25
N PHE A 449 11.87 -8.21 2.17
CA PHE A 449 12.02 -9.07 0.99
C PHE A 449 11.98 -8.21 -0.27
N PRO A 450 13.09 -7.59 -0.67
CA PRO A 450 13.14 -6.73 -1.85
C PRO A 450 12.88 -7.46 -3.18
N ASN A 451 12.81 -8.80 -3.19
CA ASN A 451 12.35 -9.54 -4.36
C ASN A 451 10.82 -9.49 -4.54
N LEU A 452 10.05 -8.95 -3.58
CA LEU A 452 8.67 -8.55 -3.78
C LEU A 452 8.63 -7.31 -4.69
N ILE A 453 8.27 -7.52 -5.95
CA ILE A 453 8.28 -6.47 -6.99
C ILE A 453 6.92 -5.84 -7.24
N GLY A 454 5.84 -6.51 -6.85
CA GLY A 454 4.48 -6.08 -7.15
C GLY A 454 3.46 -6.76 -6.25
N MET A 455 2.38 -6.05 -5.98
CA MET A 455 1.16 -6.61 -5.40
C MET A 455 -0.03 -5.93 -6.09
N GLU A 456 -1.06 -6.68 -6.45
CA GLU A 456 -2.29 -6.15 -7.05
C GLU A 456 -3.12 -5.42 -5.99
N ALA A 457 -4.00 -6.13 -5.27
CA ALA A 457 -4.87 -5.59 -4.22
C ALA A 457 -5.52 -4.25 -4.61
N VAL A 458 -5.99 -4.17 -5.85
CA VAL A 458 -6.56 -2.96 -6.46
C VAL A 458 -7.49 -3.37 -7.58
N SER A 459 -8.59 -2.64 -7.78
CA SER A 459 -9.34 -2.71 -9.03
C SER A 459 -8.52 -2.09 -10.18
N GLY A 460 -7.66 -2.91 -10.79
CA GLY A 460 -6.75 -2.55 -11.88
C GLY A 460 -7.42 -2.52 -13.27
N ALA A 461 -6.59 -2.45 -14.32
CA ALA A 461 -7.07 -2.35 -15.70
C ALA A 461 -7.88 -3.58 -16.18
N GLU A 462 -7.71 -4.73 -15.53
CA GLU A 462 -8.54 -5.92 -15.80
C GLU A 462 -10.04 -5.72 -15.51
N GLN A 463 -10.41 -4.71 -14.71
CA GLN A 463 -11.81 -4.41 -14.41
C GLN A 463 -12.59 -3.87 -15.62
N TYR A 464 -11.91 -3.37 -16.67
CA TYR A 464 -12.53 -3.13 -17.98
C TYR A 464 -13.07 -4.42 -18.63
N LYS A 465 -12.70 -5.61 -18.14
CA LYS A 465 -13.27 -6.90 -18.55
C LYS A 465 -14.45 -7.33 -17.68
N PHE A 466 -14.36 -7.10 -16.37
CA PHE A 466 -15.22 -7.78 -15.41
C PHE A 466 -16.31 -6.90 -14.79
N ASN A 467 -16.10 -5.58 -14.76
CA ASN A 467 -16.96 -4.68 -14.01
C ASN A 467 -17.52 -3.53 -14.87
N GLU A 468 -18.82 -3.60 -15.15
CA GLU A 468 -19.54 -2.61 -15.98
C GLU A 468 -19.49 -1.19 -15.42
N ALA A 469 -19.44 -1.03 -14.10
CA ALA A 469 -19.39 0.28 -13.45
C ALA A 469 -17.98 0.90 -13.49
N TYR A 470 -16.94 0.09 -13.72
CA TYR A 470 -15.55 0.51 -13.64
C TYR A 470 -15.20 1.69 -14.56
N PRO A 471 -15.54 1.70 -15.86
CA PRO A 471 -15.18 2.82 -16.74
C PRO A 471 -15.74 4.16 -16.29
N GLY A 472 -16.92 4.17 -15.66
CA GLY A 472 -17.53 5.38 -15.11
C GLY A 472 -16.78 5.96 -13.91
N ARG A 473 -15.98 5.14 -13.23
CA ARG A 473 -15.26 5.50 -11.99
C ARG A 473 -13.74 5.48 -12.14
N ALA A 474 -13.20 4.91 -13.22
CA ALA A 474 -11.75 4.71 -13.41
C ALA A 474 -10.92 5.99 -13.25
N ALA A 475 -11.31 7.09 -13.90
CA ALA A 475 -10.56 8.35 -13.80
C ALA A 475 -10.53 8.89 -12.35
N TRP A 476 -11.67 8.91 -11.67
CA TRP A 476 -11.77 9.31 -10.26
C TRP A 476 -10.92 8.38 -9.39
N HIS A 477 -11.06 7.07 -9.56
CA HIS A 477 -10.36 6.05 -8.79
C HIS A 477 -8.84 6.16 -8.95
N ASN A 478 -8.37 6.36 -10.19
CA ASN A 478 -6.95 6.50 -10.50
C ASN A 478 -6.32 7.74 -9.84
N THR A 479 -7.10 8.77 -9.51
CA THR A 479 -6.63 9.93 -8.71
C THR A 479 -6.72 9.72 -7.21
N VAL A 480 -7.38 8.66 -6.71
CA VAL A 480 -7.43 8.31 -5.28
C VAL A 480 -6.29 7.37 -4.90
N LEU A 481 -6.01 6.39 -5.75
CA LEU A 481 -5.02 5.33 -5.50
C LEU A 481 -3.62 5.80 -5.04
N PRO A 482 -3.04 6.90 -5.58
CA PRO A 482 -1.73 7.39 -5.15
C PRO A 482 -1.70 7.86 -3.68
N PHE A 483 -2.86 8.20 -3.12
CA PHE A 483 -3.02 8.68 -1.75
C PHE A 483 -3.58 7.62 -0.80
N THR A 484 -3.98 6.47 -1.34
CA THR A 484 -4.53 5.34 -0.58
C THR A 484 -3.69 4.07 -0.80
N ARG A 485 -4.08 3.22 -1.74
CA ARG A 485 -3.56 1.87 -1.96
C ARG A 485 -2.07 1.84 -2.30
N ASN A 486 -1.55 2.80 -3.07
CA ASN A 486 -0.14 2.80 -3.48
C ASN A 486 0.82 3.41 -2.44
N VAL A 487 0.28 3.93 -1.32
CA VAL A 487 1.09 4.46 -0.22
C VAL A 487 1.83 3.37 0.56
N PRO A 488 1.16 2.31 1.07
CA PRO A 488 1.81 1.27 1.87
C PRO A 488 2.77 0.37 1.07
N GLY A 489 2.78 0.44 -0.26
CA GLY A 489 3.69 -0.34 -1.09
C GLY A 489 3.32 -0.42 -2.57
N PRO A 490 4.01 -1.31 -3.32
CA PRO A 490 3.84 -1.41 -4.77
C PRO A 490 2.40 -1.79 -5.14
N MET A 491 1.97 -1.32 -6.31
CA MET A 491 0.63 -1.52 -6.85
C MET A 491 0.73 -1.90 -8.32
N ASP A 492 0.64 -3.20 -8.61
CA ASP A 492 0.64 -3.72 -9.98
C ASP A 492 -0.76 -3.55 -10.59
N TYR A 493 -1.09 -2.31 -10.96
CA TYR A 493 -2.36 -1.91 -11.57
C TYR A 493 -2.53 -2.44 -13.00
N THR A 494 -1.42 -2.85 -13.62
CA THR A 494 -1.27 -3.23 -15.04
C THR A 494 -1.68 -2.11 -16.01
N PRO A 495 -0.96 -0.97 -16.03
CA PRO A 495 -1.38 0.24 -16.75
C PRO A 495 -1.13 0.19 -18.27
N VAL A 496 -1.38 1.32 -18.93
CA VAL A 496 -1.07 1.56 -20.35
C VAL A 496 -1.94 0.70 -21.27
N THR A 497 -3.25 0.74 -21.02
CA THR A 497 -4.30 0.10 -21.83
C THR A 497 -4.98 1.14 -22.73
N PHE A 498 -4.65 1.17 -24.01
CA PHE A 498 -5.20 2.12 -24.99
C PHE A 498 -6.41 1.57 -25.73
N THR A 499 -6.44 0.26 -25.99
CA THR A 499 -7.57 -0.39 -26.68
C THR A 499 -8.70 -0.70 -25.72
N ASP A 500 -9.94 -0.68 -26.22
CA ASP A 500 -11.10 -1.02 -25.41
C ASP A 500 -11.22 -2.54 -25.22
N HIS A 501 -11.71 -2.94 -24.05
CA HIS A 501 -12.12 -4.32 -23.78
C HIS A 501 -13.66 -4.39 -23.74
N LYS A 502 -14.21 -5.44 -23.10
CA LYS A 502 -15.66 -5.67 -22.90
C LYS A 502 -16.39 -4.38 -22.50
N TYR A 503 -15.83 -3.62 -21.58
CA TYR A 503 -16.30 -2.28 -21.22
C TYR A 503 -15.29 -1.23 -21.72
N PRO A 504 -15.72 -0.22 -22.49
CA PRO A 504 -14.82 0.73 -23.15
C PRO A 504 -14.24 1.75 -22.17
N HIS A 505 -13.03 2.23 -22.44
CA HIS A 505 -12.41 3.30 -21.67
C HIS A 505 -13.20 4.61 -21.79
N ARG A 506 -13.29 5.33 -20.66
CA ARG A 506 -13.72 6.74 -20.62
C ARG A 506 -12.57 7.70 -20.35
N THR A 507 -11.44 7.17 -19.89
CA THR A 507 -10.15 7.84 -19.76
C THR A 507 -9.53 8.04 -21.14
N THR A 508 -8.71 9.07 -21.30
CA THR A 508 -7.98 9.30 -22.54
C THR A 508 -6.74 8.43 -22.65
N ASN A 509 -6.19 8.28 -23.84
CA ASN A 509 -4.92 7.57 -24.02
C ASN A 509 -3.75 8.25 -23.28
N ALA A 510 -3.78 9.58 -23.11
CA ALA A 510 -2.77 10.28 -22.31
C ALA A 510 -2.94 10.07 -20.79
N HIS A 511 -4.18 9.88 -20.31
CA HIS A 511 -4.44 9.40 -18.95
C HIS A 511 -3.79 8.04 -18.72
N GLU A 512 -4.05 7.09 -19.62
CA GLU A 512 -3.52 5.71 -19.53
C GLU A 512 -2.00 5.66 -19.62
N LEU A 513 -1.38 6.52 -20.45
CA LEU A 513 0.07 6.69 -20.49
C LEU A 513 0.62 7.24 -19.17
N ALA A 514 -0.06 8.22 -18.56
CA ALA A 514 0.36 8.85 -17.31
C ALA A 514 0.34 7.90 -16.10
N LEU A 515 -0.48 6.86 -16.12
CA LEU A 515 -0.48 5.82 -15.07
C LEU A 515 0.88 5.14 -14.91
N SER A 516 1.69 5.04 -15.98
CA SER A 516 3.06 4.49 -15.93
C SER A 516 4.04 5.30 -15.06
N VAL A 517 3.72 6.55 -14.74
CA VAL A 517 4.50 7.41 -13.84
C VAL A 517 3.79 7.59 -12.49
N VAL A 518 2.47 7.74 -12.51
CA VAL A 518 1.70 8.01 -11.29
C VAL A 518 1.72 6.79 -10.36
N PHE A 519 1.52 5.59 -10.90
CA PHE A 519 1.52 4.36 -10.12
C PHE A 519 2.92 3.76 -10.01
N GLU A 520 3.28 3.37 -8.79
CA GLU A 520 4.57 2.79 -8.45
C GLU A 520 4.46 1.29 -8.21
N THR A 521 5.27 0.56 -8.95
CA THR A 521 5.54 -0.88 -8.79
C THR A 521 6.91 -1.14 -9.40
N ALA A 522 7.68 -2.09 -8.87
CA ALA A 522 9.04 -2.35 -9.33
C ALA A 522 9.09 -2.99 -10.72
N VAL A 523 8.04 -3.73 -11.09
CA VAL A 523 7.83 -4.18 -12.46
C VAL A 523 6.45 -3.72 -12.93
N GLN A 524 6.44 -2.91 -13.99
CA GLN A 524 5.22 -2.42 -14.63
C GLN A 524 4.78 -3.42 -15.72
N HIS A 525 3.62 -4.07 -15.53
CA HIS A 525 3.01 -4.88 -16.57
C HIS A 525 2.16 -4.01 -17.50
N PHE A 526 2.67 -3.73 -18.70
CA PHE A 526 1.93 -2.99 -19.72
C PHE A 526 0.99 -3.95 -20.45
N ALA A 527 -0.31 -3.67 -20.35
CA ALA A 527 -1.34 -4.68 -20.56
C ALA A 527 -1.96 -4.70 -21.98
N ASP A 528 -1.61 -3.81 -22.90
CA ASP A 528 -2.27 -3.80 -24.23
C ASP A 528 -1.74 -4.87 -25.21
N SER A 529 -2.41 -5.00 -26.34
CA SER A 529 -2.03 -5.83 -27.47
C SER A 529 -0.71 -5.39 -28.11
N VAL A 530 0.00 -6.36 -28.72
CA VAL A 530 1.20 -6.11 -29.53
C VAL A 530 0.96 -5.06 -30.62
N GLN A 531 -0.22 -5.10 -31.25
CA GLN A 531 -0.56 -4.14 -32.31
C GLN A 531 -0.70 -2.73 -31.76
N ALA A 532 -1.40 -2.55 -30.63
CA ALA A 532 -1.61 -1.23 -30.02
C ALA A 532 -0.28 -0.51 -29.75
N TYR A 533 0.70 -1.21 -29.18
CA TYR A 533 2.03 -0.65 -28.91
C TYR A 533 2.83 -0.36 -30.19
N ARG A 534 2.76 -1.25 -31.20
CA ARG A 534 3.50 -1.06 -32.46
C ARG A 534 2.95 0.09 -33.31
N THR A 535 1.67 0.41 -33.16
CA THR A 535 1.01 1.53 -33.86
C THR A 535 1.06 2.86 -33.13
N LEU A 536 1.67 2.93 -31.94
CA LEU A 536 1.81 4.20 -31.22
C LEU A 536 2.60 5.22 -32.05
N PRO A 537 2.22 6.51 -32.00
CA PRO A 537 3.06 7.59 -32.51
C PRO A 537 4.45 7.61 -31.85
N ASP A 538 5.42 8.23 -32.51
CA ASP A 538 6.83 8.18 -32.10
C ASP A 538 7.07 8.67 -30.66
N ALA A 539 6.40 9.74 -30.23
CA ALA A 539 6.57 10.32 -28.90
C ALA A 539 6.12 9.37 -27.77
N PRO A 540 4.85 8.90 -27.69
CA PRO A 540 4.42 7.95 -26.66
C PRO A 540 5.15 6.60 -26.77
N ARG A 541 5.48 6.13 -27.97
CA ARG A 541 6.30 4.92 -28.15
C ARG A 541 7.68 5.10 -27.52
N THR A 542 8.37 6.20 -27.83
CA THR A 542 9.69 6.52 -27.26
C THR A 542 9.63 6.69 -25.74
N PHE A 543 8.55 7.30 -25.23
CA PHE A 543 8.35 7.43 -23.79
C PHE A 543 8.28 6.06 -23.10
N LEU A 544 7.46 5.12 -23.59
CA LEU A 544 7.35 3.78 -23.00
C LEU A 544 8.63 2.94 -23.10
N ARG A 545 9.48 3.21 -24.10
CA ARG A 545 10.83 2.61 -24.18
C ARG A 545 11.79 3.15 -23.11
N LYS A 546 11.49 4.30 -22.50
CA LYS A 546 12.42 5.05 -21.63
C LYS A 546 11.94 5.27 -20.20
N VAL A 547 10.63 5.22 -19.93
CA VAL A 547 10.09 5.36 -18.57
C VAL A 547 10.63 4.23 -17.69
N PRO A 548 11.20 4.52 -16.50
CA PRO A 548 11.70 3.50 -15.59
C PRO A 548 10.57 2.95 -14.70
N ALA A 549 10.86 1.87 -13.97
CA ALA A 549 9.95 1.29 -12.97
C ALA A 549 10.47 1.44 -11.52
N ALA A 550 11.66 2.00 -11.33
CA ALA A 550 12.22 2.32 -10.02
C ALA A 550 12.77 3.74 -10.02
N TRP A 551 12.70 4.38 -8.86
CA TRP A 551 12.90 5.81 -8.74
C TRP A 551 13.90 6.12 -7.65
N ASP A 552 14.84 7.02 -7.95
CA ASP A 552 15.73 7.58 -6.92
C ASP A 552 14.94 8.47 -5.96
N GLU A 553 13.91 9.14 -6.48
CA GLU A 553 13.16 10.16 -5.76
C GLU A 553 11.76 10.35 -6.36
N THR A 554 10.79 10.65 -5.50
CA THR A 554 9.41 10.99 -5.85
C THR A 554 9.01 12.28 -5.14
N ARG A 555 8.37 13.19 -5.88
CA ARG A 555 7.79 14.44 -5.38
C ARG A 555 6.37 14.59 -5.93
N VAL A 556 5.39 14.76 -5.06
CA VAL A 556 4.02 15.04 -5.48
C VAL A 556 3.86 16.55 -5.63
N LEU A 557 3.68 17.00 -6.87
CA LEU A 557 3.65 18.42 -7.22
C LEU A 557 2.31 19.07 -6.89
N SER A 558 1.23 18.32 -7.11
CA SER A 558 -0.13 18.71 -6.76
C SER A 558 -1.01 17.47 -6.65
N GLY A 559 -2.11 17.57 -5.91
CA GLY A 559 -3.10 16.51 -5.89
C GLY A 559 -4.22 16.73 -4.90
N GLU A 560 -5.41 16.32 -5.31
CA GLU A 560 -6.62 16.25 -4.50
C GLU A 560 -7.32 14.92 -4.84
N PRO A 561 -7.39 13.97 -3.88
CA PRO A 561 -7.99 12.65 -4.11
C PRO A 561 -9.36 12.75 -4.77
N GLY A 562 -9.56 11.98 -5.86
CA GLY A 562 -10.79 11.98 -6.63
C GLY A 562 -10.89 13.09 -7.69
N ARG A 563 -9.98 14.07 -7.69
CA ARG A 563 -10.03 15.22 -8.61
C ARG A 563 -8.83 15.30 -9.53
N SER A 564 -7.61 15.29 -9.01
CA SER A 564 -6.40 15.38 -9.84
C SER A 564 -5.16 14.97 -9.07
N VAL A 565 -4.09 14.64 -9.80
CA VAL A 565 -2.75 14.38 -9.24
C VAL A 565 -1.69 14.72 -10.27
N ALA A 566 -0.54 15.25 -9.83
CA ALA A 566 0.68 15.36 -10.61
C ALA A 566 1.87 14.90 -9.78
N VAL A 567 2.58 13.87 -10.25
CA VAL A 567 3.74 13.28 -9.57
C VAL A 567 4.98 13.43 -10.44
N ALA A 568 6.06 13.94 -9.89
CA ALA A 568 7.39 13.94 -10.48
C ALA A 568 8.25 12.85 -9.86
N ARG A 569 8.94 12.07 -10.68
CA ARG A 569 9.85 11.03 -10.23
C ARG A 569 11.17 11.10 -10.98
N ARG A 570 12.28 10.90 -10.26
CA ARG A 570 13.64 10.96 -10.82
C ARG A 570 14.24 9.56 -10.94
N ALA A 571 14.90 9.31 -12.06
CA ALA A 571 15.81 8.17 -12.23
C ALA A 571 17.12 8.67 -12.85
N GLY A 572 18.23 8.51 -12.12
CA GLY A 572 19.50 9.14 -12.45
C GLY A 572 19.34 10.66 -12.55
N ARG A 573 19.60 11.21 -13.74
CA ARG A 573 19.47 12.64 -14.06
C ARG A 573 18.17 13.00 -14.79
N VAL A 574 17.30 12.04 -15.07
CA VAL A 574 16.06 12.26 -15.84
C VAL A 574 14.88 12.33 -14.89
N TRP A 575 14.03 13.33 -15.10
CA TRP A 575 12.75 13.46 -14.40
C TRP A 575 11.60 13.06 -15.32
N TYR A 576 10.64 12.34 -14.76
CA TYR A 576 9.39 11.97 -15.39
C TYR A 576 8.26 12.58 -14.58
N VAL A 577 7.31 13.24 -15.22
CA VAL A 577 6.12 13.78 -14.56
C VAL A 577 4.91 13.12 -15.18
N GLY A 578 3.98 12.61 -14.36
CA GLY A 578 2.69 12.11 -14.80
C GLY A 578 1.58 12.90 -14.11
N GLY A 579 0.56 13.30 -14.85
CA GLY A 579 -0.60 13.96 -14.27
C GLY A 579 -1.93 13.43 -14.81
N LEU A 580 -2.93 13.39 -13.93
CA LEU A 580 -4.27 12.87 -14.20
C LEU A 580 -5.32 13.90 -13.83
N ASN A 581 -6.36 13.98 -14.65
CA ASN A 581 -7.62 14.62 -14.33
C ASN A 581 -8.68 13.54 -14.02
N GLY A 582 -9.14 13.49 -12.77
CA GLY A 582 -10.17 12.54 -12.31
C GLY A 582 -11.60 13.02 -12.53
N GLN A 583 -11.80 14.22 -13.09
CA GLN A 583 -13.10 14.86 -13.23
C GLN A 583 -13.67 14.73 -14.66
N GLU A 584 -14.98 14.92 -14.79
CA GLU A 584 -15.69 14.89 -16.07
C GLU A 584 -15.58 16.19 -16.87
N SER A 585 -14.96 17.23 -16.31
CA SER A 585 -14.67 18.49 -16.98
C SER A 585 -13.18 18.60 -17.32
N ALA A 586 -12.86 19.28 -18.41
CA ALA A 586 -11.48 19.61 -18.76
C ALA A 586 -10.83 20.50 -17.69
N GLN A 587 -9.51 20.39 -17.55
CA GLN A 587 -8.74 21.11 -16.55
C GLN A 587 -7.40 21.56 -17.11
N THR A 588 -6.86 22.64 -16.56
CA THR A 588 -5.50 23.08 -16.82
C THR A 588 -4.68 22.95 -15.55
N THR A 589 -3.55 22.24 -15.62
CA THR A 589 -2.59 22.16 -14.52
C THR A 589 -1.34 22.96 -14.84
N ARG A 590 -0.66 23.41 -13.79
CA ARG A 590 0.60 24.15 -13.87
C ARG A 590 1.70 23.40 -13.15
N VAL A 591 2.70 22.99 -13.90
CA VAL A 591 3.86 22.24 -13.41
C VAL A 591 5.03 23.20 -13.23
N LYS A 592 5.30 23.59 -11.99
CA LYS A 592 6.50 24.38 -11.63
C LYS A 592 7.72 23.48 -11.66
N LEU A 593 8.75 23.87 -12.40
CA LEU A 593 9.98 23.08 -12.55
C LEU A 593 11.00 23.32 -11.43
N SER A 594 10.60 23.97 -10.34
CA SER A 594 11.48 24.26 -9.20
C SER A 594 11.96 23.02 -8.45
N PHE A 595 11.46 21.83 -8.81
CA PHE A 595 11.96 20.57 -8.29
C PHE A 595 13.25 20.09 -8.98
N LEU A 596 13.63 20.67 -10.13
CA LEU A 596 14.88 20.36 -10.81
C LEU A 596 16.05 20.94 -10.03
N ASP A 597 17.01 20.10 -9.66
CA ASP A 597 18.13 20.49 -8.79
C ASP A 597 19.13 21.43 -9.49
N ASP A 598 19.24 21.36 -10.82
CA ASP A 598 20.07 22.23 -11.66
C ASP A 598 19.22 23.31 -12.36
N PRO A 599 19.66 24.58 -12.44
CA PRO A 599 18.95 25.63 -13.17
C PRO A 599 18.68 25.31 -14.65
N GLY A 600 19.45 24.43 -15.29
CA GLY A 600 19.29 24.02 -16.68
C GLY A 600 20.39 24.56 -17.62
N PRO A 601 20.19 24.51 -18.94
CA PRO A 601 18.93 24.18 -19.62
C PRO A 601 18.53 22.69 -19.54
N TRP A 602 17.23 22.45 -19.66
CA TRP A 602 16.60 21.13 -19.69
C TRP A 602 15.76 20.98 -20.95
N TRP A 603 15.82 19.82 -21.60
CA TRP A 603 14.83 19.42 -22.60
C TRP A 603 13.59 18.87 -21.92
N VAL A 604 12.43 19.44 -22.23
CA VAL A 604 11.12 18.98 -21.76
C VAL A 604 10.34 18.49 -22.95
N THR A 605 10.10 17.18 -23.02
CA THR A 605 9.13 16.58 -23.94
C THR A 605 7.80 16.42 -23.21
N THR A 606 6.75 17.06 -23.71
CA THR A 606 5.38 16.95 -23.21
C THR A 606 4.58 16.04 -24.14
N ILE A 607 3.83 15.10 -23.57
CA ILE A 607 2.83 14.28 -24.26
C ILE A 607 1.52 14.41 -23.48
N ARG A 608 0.45 14.82 -24.13
CA ARG A 608 -0.85 15.12 -23.50
C ARG A 608 -2.00 14.72 -24.42
N ASP A 609 -3.22 14.96 -23.97
CA ASP A 609 -4.44 14.78 -24.77
C ASP A 609 -4.36 15.51 -26.12
N GLY A 610 -4.70 14.79 -27.20
CA GLY A 610 -4.83 15.33 -28.56
C GLY A 610 -6.20 15.94 -28.83
N ALA A 611 -6.59 16.01 -30.11
CA ALA A 611 -7.89 16.57 -30.51
C ALA A 611 -9.07 15.72 -30.02
N THR A 612 -8.86 14.41 -29.91
CA THR A 612 -9.80 13.44 -29.33
C THR A 612 -9.16 12.75 -28.13
N GLY A 613 -9.97 12.08 -27.30
CA GLY A 613 -9.47 11.28 -26.18
C GLY A 613 -8.60 10.07 -26.59
N ARG A 614 -8.47 9.77 -27.89
CA ARG A 614 -7.68 8.65 -28.42
C ARG A 614 -6.38 9.09 -29.09
N GLU A 615 -6.17 10.39 -29.24
CA GLU A 615 -4.99 10.97 -29.87
C GLU A 615 -4.05 11.56 -28.83
N PHE A 616 -2.78 11.68 -29.21
CA PHE A 616 -1.76 12.36 -28.42
C PHE A 616 -1.33 13.64 -29.14
N ASP A 617 -1.18 14.71 -28.38
CA ASP A 617 -0.41 15.89 -28.78
C ASP A 617 0.96 15.85 -28.11
N SER A 618 2.02 16.19 -28.84
CA SER A 618 3.37 16.19 -28.28
C SER A 618 4.23 17.35 -28.76
N SER A 619 5.06 17.87 -27.87
CA SER A 619 5.98 18.96 -28.16
C SER A 619 7.26 18.79 -27.34
N THR A 620 8.36 19.39 -27.81
CA THR A 620 9.61 19.46 -27.07
C THR A 620 10.14 20.88 -27.06
N ARG A 621 10.57 21.36 -25.89
CA ARG A 621 11.16 22.69 -25.73
C ARG A 621 12.27 22.68 -24.68
N LYS A 622 13.13 23.70 -24.70
CA LYS A 622 14.06 23.98 -23.60
C LYS A 622 13.35 24.73 -22.48
N ALA A 623 13.72 24.45 -21.24
CA ALA A 623 13.27 25.13 -20.03
C ALA A 623 14.37 25.17 -18.97
N THR A 624 14.14 25.92 -17.91
CA THR A 624 14.98 26.07 -16.72
C THR A 624 14.18 25.66 -15.48
N SER A 625 14.85 25.47 -14.34
CA SER A 625 14.14 25.18 -13.07
C SER A 625 13.25 26.32 -12.58
N ARG A 626 13.34 27.51 -13.20
CA ARG A 626 12.50 28.68 -12.89
C ARG A 626 11.22 28.72 -13.71
N ASP A 627 11.13 27.91 -14.76
CA ASP A 627 9.98 27.91 -15.64
C ASP A 627 8.79 27.13 -15.07
N GLU A 628 7.62 27.43 -15.61
CA GLU A 628 6.38 26.71 -15.38
C GLU A 628 5.85 26.20 -16.72
N ILE A 629 5.24 25.01 -16.70
CA ILE A 629 4.58 24.44 -17.88
C ILE A 629 3.09 24.38 -17.59
N GLU A 630 2.32 25.13 -18.37
CA GLU A 630 0.86 25.03 -18.37
C GLU A 630 0.42 23.90 -19.31
N ILE A 631 -0.42 22.99 -18.82
CA ILE A 631 -0.84 21.79 -19.53
C ILE A 631 -2.35 21.67 -19.43
N ALA A 632 -3.03 21.78 -20.58
CA ALA A 632 -4.45 21.49 -20.70
C ALA A 632 -4.65 19.97 -20.81
N MET A 633 -5.57 19.46 -20.00
CA MET A 633 -6.07 18.08 -20.00
C MET A 633 -7.57 18.09 -20.30
N GLY A 634 -8.01 17.17 -21.13
CA GLY A 634 -9.42 16.90 -21.35
C GLY A 634 -10.10 16.37 -20.08
N ALA A 635 -11.42 16.23 -20.14
CA ALA A 635 -12.17 15.47 -19.14
C ALA A 635 -11.60 14.05 -19.04
N ARG A 636 -11.34 13.56 -17.83
CA ARG A 636 -10.74 12.22 -17.61
C ARG A 636 -9.41 12.03 -18.35
N GLY A 637 -8.70 13.14 -18.56
CA GLY A 637 -7.49 13.24 -19.35
C GLY A 637 -6.20 13.16 -18.54
N GLY A 638 -5.06 13.30 -19.22
CA GLY A 638 -3.76 13.25 -18.56
C GLY A 638 -2.61 13.76 -19.41
N PHE A 639 -1.42 13.71 -18.83
CA PHE A 639 -0.17 14.03 -19.53
C PHE A 639 1.02 13.31 -18.90
N VAL A 640 2.08 13.20 -19.70
CA VAL A 640 3.43 12.90 -19.21
C VAL A 640 4.43 13.96 -19.68
N LEU A 641 5.43 14.22 -18.83
CA LEU A 641 6.64 14.95 -19.18
C LEU A 641 7.84 14.01 -19.06
N ARG A 642 8.77 14.10 -20.00
CA ARG A 642 10.13 13.57 -19.85
C ARG A 642 11.10 14.74 -19.91
N ILE A 643 11.86 14.93 -18.83
CA ILE A 643 12.73 16.08 -18.63
C ILE A 643 14.16 15.59 -18.51
N THR A 644 15.01 15.95 -19.47
CA THR A 644 16.43 15.53 -19.51
C THR A 644 17.35 16.75 -19.50
N PRO A 645 18.56 16.65 -18.92
CA PRO A 645 19.58 17.67 -19.11
C PRO A 645 19.87 17.87 -20.61
N ASP A 646 20.24 19.09 -21.00
CA ASP A 646 20.75 19.42 -22.35
C ASP A 646 22.11 18.78 -22.63
#